data_AF-A0A9P1GJ56-F1
#
_entry.id   AF-A0A9P1GJ56-F1
#
_cell.length_a   1.000
_cell.length_b   1.000
_cell.length_c   1.000
_cell.angle_alpha   90.00
_cell.angle_beta   90.00
_cell.angle_gamma   90.00
#
_symmetry.space_group_name_H-M   'P 1'
#
loop_
_entity.id
_entity.type
_entity.pdbx_description
1 polymer ?
#
loop_
_entity_poly.entity_id
_entity_poly.type
_entity_poly.pdbx_seq_one_letter_code
_entity_poly.pdbx_strand_id
1 'polypeptide(L)'
;MANPALTEDAVSPGAVAWVLTSTAFVFLMTAGLGFFYGGLVRDTNIINTMMMSVVSMGIVTLTWVVFGFSWAFGDNGSTGFGMFVGNFDYSLWMDLDMKMWGDSGLPALVFAAFQMTFAIISSAIISGSLVERMRFSAYCIMLALWSLLIYAPLCHWVWGSGGWIGEMGALDFAGGTVVHISSGVSGLVAGGILGPRRHVEKDLGPANVPFVILGGCLLWFGWLGFNGGSALSVTDGVAARAVATTFVASASSMLTWLALERILKGKSTSVGASVGAVAGLVCITPAAGFVTPGWSIAIGALGAPWCFATVELMNKINLVDDTLDAFGLHGSGGIAGAILTGIFAVEDGLIYSGSFLLLGKQIAGALAGVAFSAVGTAIIVGVMKLLLKLRIPEEHEVGGVDQHTHGESYHSPVKQYPKAKSSDVSESTEHRSARVISVVAFSHNLPKAMANPALTEDAVSPGAVAWVLTSTAFVFLMTAGLGFFYGGLVRDTNIINTMMMSVVSMGIVTLTWVVFGFSWAFGDNGSTGFGMFVGNFDYSLWMDLDMKMWGDSGLPALVFAAFQMTFAIISSAIISGSLVERMRFSAYCIMLALWSLLIYAPLCHWVWGPGGWIGEMGALDFAGGTVVHISSGVSGLVAGGILGPRRHVEKDLGPANVPFVILGGCLLWFGWLGFNGGSALSVTDGVAARAVATTFVASASSMLTWLALERILKGKSTSVGASVGAVAGLVCITPAAGFVTPGWSIAIGALGAPWCFATVELMNKINLVDDTLDAFGLHGSGGIAGAILTGIFAVEDGLIYSGSFLLLGKQIAGALAGVAFSAVGTAIIVGVMKLLLKLRIPEEHEVGGVDQHTHGESYHSPVKQYPKAKSSDVSESTEQPSETV
;
A
#
# COMPACT_ATOMS: atom_id res chain seq x y z
N MET A 1 39.47 -8.07 12.44
CA MET A 1 40.48 -8.19 11.35
C MET A 1 39.69 -8.15 10.06
N ALA A 2 39.95 -7.17 9.18
CA ALA A 2 39.25 -7.06 7.91
C ALA A 2 39.57 -8.28 7.04
N ASN A 3 38.54 -8.98 6.59
CA ASN A 3 38.67 -10.13 5.71
C ASN A 3 38.95 -9.62 4.28
N PRO A 4 40.02 -10.07 3.60
CA PRO A 4 40.35 -9.62 2.24
C PRO A 4 39.28 -9.92 1.17
N ALA A 5 38.20 -10.66 1.49
CA ALA A 5 37.08 -10.94 0.58
C ALA A 5 35.99 -9.83 0.51
N LEU A 6 36.02 -8.85 1.42
CA LEU A 6 35.13 -7.69 1.41
C LEU A 6 35.99 -6.43 1.44
N THR A 7 36.57 -6.06 0.30
CA THR A 7 37.16 -4.72 0.16
C THR A 7 36.04 -3.69 0.26
N GLU A 8 36.25 -2.64 1.04
CA GLU A 8 35.26 -1.56 1.28
C GLU A 8 34.73 -0.95 -0.04
N ASP A 9 35.55 -0.98 -1.10
CA ASP A 9 35.23 -0.49 -2.44
C ASP A 9 34.26 -1.38 -3.25
N ALA A 10 33.96 -2.60 -2.81
CA ALA A 10 33.10 -3.55 -3.54
C ALA A 10 31.62 -3.49 -3.12
N VAL A 11 31.30 -2.91 -1.96
CA VAL A 11 29.92 -2.86 -1.45
C VAL A 11 29.25 -1.56 -1.90
N SER A 12 28.03 -1.65 -2.45
CA SER A 12 27.19 -0.48 -2.76
C SER A 12 26.24 -0.18 -1.59
N PRO A 13 26.47 0.88 -0.79
CA PRO A 13 25.62 1.17 0.37
C PRO A 13 24.17 1.47 -0.03
N GLY A 14 23.95 2.09 -1.19
CA GLY A 14 22.60 2.37 -1.70
C GLY A 14 21.85 1.12 -2.11
N ALA A 15 22.52 0.18 -2.81
CA ALA A 15 21.93 -1.11 -3.14
C ALA A 15 21.61 -1.91 -1.88
N VAL A 16 22.52 -1.96 -0.91
CA VAL A 16 22.30 -2.63 0.39
C VAL A 16 21.11 -2.01 1.13
N ALA A 17 21.02 -0.69 1.22
CA ALA A 17 19.92 -0.01 1.88
C ALA A 17 18.57 -0.31 1.19
N TRP A 18 18.54 -0.27 -0.14
CA TRP A 18 17.33 -0.55 -0.91
C TRP A 18 16.87 -2.01 -0.78
N VAL A 19 17.79 -2.98 -0.88
CA VAL A 19 17.45 -4.40 -0.79
C VAL A 19 17.04 -4.80 0.63
N LEU A 20 17.67 -4.24 1.67
CA LEU A 20 17.21 -4.46 3.06
C LEU A 20 15.82 -3.88 3.29
N THR A 21 15.55 -2.68 2.77
CA THR A 21 14.22 -2.08 2.84
C THR A 21 13.19 -2.92 2.09
N SER A 22 13.55 -3.35 0.87
CA SER A 22 12.71 -4.23 0.05
C SER A 22 12.44 -5.56 0.74
N THR A 23 13.43 -6.13 1.45
CA THR A 23 13.26 -7.33 2.28
C THR A 23 12.18 -7.11 3.35
N ALA A 24 12.21 -5.98 4.06
CA ALA A 24 11.18 -5.66 5.04
C ALA A 24 9.79 -5.48 4.41
N PHE A 25 9.72 -4.87 3.23
CA PHE A 25 8.47 -4.67 2.48
C PHE A 25 7.85 -6.00 2.03
N VAL A 26 8.67 -6.89 1.46
CA VAL A 26 8.20 -8.21 1.01
C VAL A 26 7.83 -9.09 2.21
N PHE A 27 8.58 -9.02 3.31
CA PHE A 27 8.21 -9.74 4.53
C PHE A 27 6.83 -9.31 5.05
N LEU A 28 6.53 -8.00 5.00
CA LEU A 28 5.21 -7.45 5.38
C LEU A 28 4.08 -7.94 4.45
N MET A 29 4.36 -8.26 3.19
CA MET A 29 3.35 -8.83 2.27
C MET A 29 2.73 -10.11 2.83
N THR A 30 3.48 -10.92 3.58
CA THR A 30 2.93 -12.17 4.13
C THR A 30 1.88 -11.88 5.22
N ALA A 31 2.07 -10.82 6.01
CA ALA A 31 1.02 -10.33 6.91
C ALA A 31 -0.16 -9.72 6.12
N GLY A 32 0.13 -8.97 5.05
CA GLY A 32 -0.87 -8.45 4.13
C GLY A 32 -1.74 -9.56 3.52
N LEU A 33 -1.13 -10.66 3.07
CA LEU A 33 -1.82 -11.85 2.57
C LEU A 33 -2.71 -12.48 3.64
N GLY A 34 -2.22 -12.55 4.88
CA GLY A 34 -3.01 -13.00 6.02
C GLY A 34 -4.31 -12.20 6.19
N PHE A 35 -4.24 -10.87 6.16
CA PHE A 35 -5.43 -10.02 6.19
C PHE A 35 -6.31 -10.18 4.94
N PHE A 36 -5.69 -10.26 3.76
CA PHE A 36 -6.40 -10.38 2.50
C PHE A 36 -7.23 -11.67 2.45
N TYR A 37 -6.60 -12.83 2.68
CA TYR A 37 -7.28 -14.12 2.72
C TYR A 37 -8.20 -14.27 3.94
N GLY A 38 -7.77 -13.79 5.11
CA GLY A 38 -8.58 -13.79 6.33
C GLY A 38 -9.89 -13.00 6.17
N GLY A 39 -9.87 -11.89 5.41
CA GLY A 39 -11.07 -11.12 5.12
C GLY A 39 -12.03 -11.78 4.12
N LEU A 40 -11.53 -12.68 3.26
CA LEU A 40 -12.31 -13.37 2.21
C LEU A 40 -12.96 -14.67 2.67
N VAL A 41 -12.44 -15.32 3.71
CA VAL A 41 -13.03 -16.55 4.29
C VAL A 41 -14.26 -16.22 5.15
N ARG A 42 -14.89 -17.26 5.73
CA ARG A 42 -15.92 -17.09 6.76
C ARG A 42 -15.33 -16.57 8.07
N ASP A 43 -16.17 -15.91 8.87
CA ASP A 43 -15.79 -15.31 10.15
C ASP A 43 -15.30 -16.33 11.20
N THR A 44 -15.68 -17.59 11.05
CA THR A 44 -15.23 -18.71 11.89
C THR A 44 -13.91 -19.35 11.42
N ASN A 45 -13.26 -18.78 10.39
CA ASN A 45 -12.01 -19.28 9.80
C ASN A 45 -10.94 -18.19 9.64
N ILE A 46 -11.18 -16.96 10.10
CA ILE A 46 -10.26 -15.83 9.94
C ILE A 46 -8.92 -16.15 10.62
N ILE A 47 -8.95 -16.62 11.87
CA ILE A 47 -7.75 -16.83 12.69
C ILE A 47 -6.89 -17.90 12.05
N ASN A 48 -7.47 -19.04 11.70
CA ASN A 48 -6.73 -20.14 11.07
C ASN A 48 -6.13 -19.70 9.73
N THR A 49 -6.87 -18.93 8.93
CA THR A 49 -6.40 -18.45 7.62
C THR A 49 -5.23 -17.48 7.77
N MET A 50 -5.30 -16.54 8.72
CA MET A 50 -4.18 -15.65 9.06
C MET A 50 -2.98 -16.45 9.58
N MET A 51 -3.21 -17.44 10.45
CA MET A 51 -2.16 -18.31 10.99
C MET A 51 -1.46 -19.13 9.92
N MET A 52 -2.17 -19.56 8.85
CA MET A 52 -1.55 -20.23 7.71
C MET A 52 -0.56 -19.33 6.95
N SER A 53 -0.75 -18.01 6.98
CA SER A 53 0.24 -17.05 6.47
C SER A 53 1.38 -16.83 7.46
N VAL A 54 1.08 -16.58 8.74
CA VAL A 54 2.10 -16.31 9.78
C VAL A 54 3.04 -17.50 9.97
N VAL A 55 2.54 -18.73 9.97
CA VAL A 55 3.36 -19.93 10.18
C VAL A 55 4.37 -20.15 9.04
N SER A 56 4.05 -19.68 7.83
CA SER A 56 4.99 -19.74 6.70
C SER A 56 6.26 -18.93 6.97
N MET A 57 6.15 -17.79 7.66
CA MET A 57 7.31 -16.96 8.04
C MET A 57 8.30 -17.73 8.91
N GLY A 58 7.82 -18.60 9.80
CA GLY A 58 8.67 -19.41 10.66
C GLY A 58 9.24 -20.63 9.94
N ILE A 59 8.36 -21.47 9.37
CA ILE A 59 8.76 -22.75 8.76
C ILE A 59 9.66 -22.53 7.56
N VAL A 60 9.28 -21.63 6.65
CA VAL A 60 9.99 -21.46 5.39
C VAL A 60 11.35 -20.81 5.62
N THR A 61 11.44 -19.84 6.54
CA THR A 61 12.73 -19.28 7.00
C THR A 61 13.69 -20.38 7.43
N LEU A 62 13.24 -21.32 8.28
CA LEU A 62 14.09 -22.42 8.73
C LEU A 62 14.51 -23.33 7.55
N THR A 63 13.58 -23.72 6.68
CA THR A 63 13.93 -24.54 5.52
C THR A 63 14.88 -23.84 4.55
N TRP A 64 14.72 -22.52 4.37
CA TRP A 64 15.53 -21.70 3.49
C TRP A 64 16.97 -21.58 3.99
N VAL A 65 17.15 -21.32 5.28
CA VAL A 65 18.47 -21.27 5.92
C VAL A 65 19.16 -22.64 5.88
N VAL A 66 18.43 -23.72 6.18
CA VAL A 66 19.04 -25.05 6.26
C VAL A 66 19.48 -25.55 4.87
N PHE A 67 18.60 -25.51 3.87
CA PHE A 67 18.93 -26.03 2.52
C PHE A 67 18.43 -25.14 1.37
N GLY A 68 17.30 -24.44 1.54
CA GLY A 68 16.58 -23.82 0.43
C GLY A 68 17.41 -22.81 -0.37
N PHE A 69 18.18 -21.93 0.30
CA PHE A 69 19.05 -20.98 -0.40
C PHE A 69 20.12 -21.70 -1.23
N SER A 70 20.76 -22.72 -0.65
CA SER A 70 21.81 -23.49 -1.34
C SER A 70 21.27 -24.25 -2.55
N TRP A 71 20.07 -24.84 -2.44
CA TRP A 71 19.44 -25.55 -3.55
C TRP A 71 18.91 -24.63 -4.65
N ALA A 72 18.56 -23.39 -4.32
CA ALA A 72 18.18 -22.38 -5.30
C ALA A 72 19.39 -21.77 -6.01
N PHE A 73 20.42 -21.41 -5.25
CA PHE A 73 21.47 -20.48 -5.68
C PHE A 73 22.91 -21.04 -5.62
N GLY A 74 23.10 -22.26 -5.14
CA GLY A 74 24.39 -22.97 -5.25
C GLY A 74 24.70 -23.35 -6.69
N ASP A 75 25.94 -23.13 -7.13
CA ASP A 75 26.36 -23.46 -8.50
C ASP A 75 26.65 -24.97 -8.62
N ASN A 76 25.87 -25.65 -9.44
CA ASN A 76 26.01 -27.08 -9.70
C ASN A 76 26.30 -27.37 -11.19
N GLY A 77 26.67 -26.34 -11.95
CA GLY A 77 26.89 -26.40 -13.40
C GLY A 77 25.59 -26.46 -14.22
N SER A 78 25.69 -26.10 -15.50
CA SER A 78 24.54 -25.97 -16.43
C SER A 78 24.18 -27.25 -17.20
N THR A 79 24.70 -28.42 -16.80
CA THR A 79 24.45 -29.70 -17.50
C THR A 79 24.05 -30.82 -16.54
N GLY A 80 23.43 -31.89 -17.06
CA GLY A 80 23.08 -33.08 -16.28
C GLY A 80 22.02 -32.79 -15.21
N PHE A 81 22.29 -33.18 -13.96
CA PHE A 81 21.39 -32.88 -12.83
C PHE A 81 21.56 -31.44 -12.32
N GLY A 82 22.71 -30.83 -12.57
CA GLY A 82 23.07 -29.48 -12.10
C GLY A 82 22.14 -28.39 -12.58
N MET A 83 21.60 -28.52 -13.81
CA MET A 83 20.64 -27.57 -14.36
C MET A 83 19.27 -27.54 -13.65
N PHE A 84 18.99 -28.54 -12.79
CA PHE A 84 17.69 -28.69 -12.12
C PHE A 84 17.71 -28.32 -10.64
N VAL A 85 18.87 -28.30 -9.99
CA VAL A 85 19.00 -27.93 -8.58
C VAL A 85 20.45 -27.57 -8.28
N GLY A 86 20.63 -26.60 -7.38
CA GLY A 86 21.91 -26.21 -6.86
C GLY A 86 22.59 -27.28 -5.98
N ASN A 87 23.52 -26.84 -5.15
CA ASN A 87 24.39 -27.70 -4.36
C ASN A 87 24.16 -27.51 -2.85
N PHE A 88 25.09 -27.94 -1.99
CA PHE A 88 25.00 -27.79 -0.52
C PHE A 88 25.93 -26.71 0.06
N ASP A 89 26.63 -25.94 -0.77
CA ASP A 89 27.71 -25.03 -0.35
C ASP A 89 27.23 -23.91 0.60
N TYR A 90 25.97 -23.49 0.48
CA TYR A 90 25.38 -22.43 1.29
C TYR A 90 24.40 -22.94 2.34
N SER A 91 24.42 -24.25 2.61
CA SER A 91 23.58 -24.86 3.66
C SER A 91 23.91 -24.25 5.01
N LEU A 92 22.89 -24.02 5.84
CA LEU A 92 23.01 -23.31 7.12
C LEU A 92 23.58 -21.88 7.00
N TRP A 93 23.55 -21.29 5.80
CA TRP A 93 24.14 -19.98 5.49
C TRP A 93 25.63 -19.87 5.82
N MET A 94 26.34 -21.01 5.77
CA MET A 94 27.78 -21.05 5.96
C MET A 94 28.48 -20.19 4.90
N ASP A 95 29.44 -19.37 5.33
CA ASP A 95 30.30 -18.50 4.50
C ASP A 95 29.57 -17.43 3.65
N LEU A 96 28.27 -17.17 3.86
CA LEU A 96 27.52 -16.13 3.12
C LEU A 96 27.88 -14.69 3.54
N ASP A 97 28.22 -14.49 4.80
CA ASP A 97 28.64 -13.19 5.36
C ASP A 97 30.02 -12.76 4.87
N MET A 98 30.75 -13.65 4.20
CA MET A 98 32.11 -13.45 3.70
C MET A 98 32.19 -13.28 2.18
N LYS A 99 31.04 -13.22 1.48
CA LYS A 99 30.97 -13.23 0.02
C LYS A 99 30.14 -12.07 -0.52
N MET A 100 30.54 -11.57 -1.68
CA MET A 100 29.70 -10.72 -2.53
C MET A 100 28.81 -11.59 -3.41
N TRP A 101 27.62 -11.09 -3.74
CA TRP A 101 26.70 -11.73 -4.66
C TRP A 101 26.96 -11.26 -6.09
N GLY A 102 27.77 -12.00 -6.84
CA GLY A 102 28.20 -11.60 -8.18
C GLY A 102 28.75 -10.17 -8.19
N ASP A 103 28.43 -9.41 -9.25
CA ASP A 103 28.85 -8.02 -9.41
C ASP A 103 27.81 -7.00 -8.90
N SER A 104 26.82 -7.45 -8.11
CA SER A 104 25.70 -6.60 -7.66
C SER A 104 26.07 -5.53 -6.62
N GLY A 105 27.28 -5.61 -6.06
CA GLY A 105 27.67 -4.78 -4.92
C GLY A 105 26.94 -5.12 -3.62
N LEU A 106 26.27 -6.28 -3.55
CA LEU A 106 25.57 -6.78 -2.36
C LEU A 106 26.36 -7.90 -1.65
N PRO A 107 26.44 -7.91 -0.32
CA PRO A 107 26.80 -9.12 0.41
C PRO A 107 25.81 -10.26 0.14
N ALA A 108 26.30 -11.48 -0.04
CA ALA A 108 25.48 -12.65 -0.36
C ALA A 108 24.43 -12.95 0.72
N LEU A 109 24.71 -12.63 1.98
CA LEU A 109 23.74 -12.74 3.08
C LEU A 109 22.53 -11.81 2.90
N VAL A 110 22.73 -10.58 2.38
CA VAL A 110 21.63 -9.64 2.11
C VAL A 110 20.73 -10.18 0.99
N PHE A 111 21.36 -10.69 -0.08
CA PHE A 111 20.63 -11.35 -1.17
C PHE A 111 19.86 -12.59 -0.68
N ALA A 112 20.48 -13.43 0.16
CA ALA A 112 19.84 -14.62 0.72
C ALA A 112 18.64 -14.28 1.60
N ALA A 113 18.74 -13.23 2.42
CA ALA A 113 17.64 -12.73 3.24
C ALA A 113 16.50 -12.15 2.37
N PHE A 114 16.82 -11.42 1.30
CA PHE A 114 15.82 -10.91 0.36
C PHE A 114 15.05 -12.06 -0.31
N GLN A 115 15.76 -13.01 -0.92
CA GLN A 115 15.15 -14.16 -1.60
C GLN A 115 14.34 -15.08 -0.67
N MET A 116 14.72 -15.16 0.61
CA MET A 116 13.94 -15.87 1.63
C MET A 116 12.49 -15.37 1.71
N THR A 117 12.27 -14.07 1.55
CA THR A 117 10.93 -13.49 1.63
C THR A 117 10.03 -13.91 0.46
N PHE A 118 10.60 -14.18 -0.72
CA PHE A 118 9.89 -14.73 -1.88
C PHE A 118 9.47 -16.18 -1.63
N ALA A 119 10.35 -16.97 -1.00
CA ALA A 119 10.04 -18.34 -0.61
C ALA A 119 8.88 -18.38 0.41
N ILE A 120 8.90 -17.49 1.40
CA ILE A 120 7.87 -17.36 2.43
C ILE A 120 6.52 -17.03 1.78
N ILE A 121 6.43 -15.95 1.00
CA ILE A 121 5.16 -15.52 0.42
C ILE A 121 4.61 -16.53 -0.60
N SER A 122 5.46 -17.17 -1.40
CA SER A 122 5.05 -18.24 -2.33
C SER A 122 4.37 -19.39 -1.60
N SER A 123 4.96 -19.80 -0.48
CA SER A 123 4.44 -20.86 0.37
C SER A 123 3.10 -20.46 1.01
N ALA A 124 2.99 -19.19 1.44
CA ALA A 124 1.76 -18.66 2.02
C ALA A 124 0.59 -18.61 1.01
N ILE A 125 0.84 -18.28 -0.26
CA ILE A 125 -0.18 -18.22 -1.32
C ILE A 125 -0.92 -19.55 -1.50
N ILE A 126 -0.22 -20.68 -1.32
CA ILE A 126 -0.81 -22.03 -1.44
C ILE A 126 -2.01 -22.20 -0.50
N SER A 127 -2.01 -21.54 0.66
CA SER A 127 -3.12 -21.58 1.61
C SER A 127 -4.45 -21.12 1.01
N GLY A 128 -4.43 -20.22 0.03
CA GLY A 128 -5.64 -19.66 -0.57
C GLY A 128 -6.54 -20.70 -1.25
N SER A 129 -5.97 -21.81 -1.72
CA SER A 129 -6.74 -22.95 -2.25
C SER A 129 -7.01 -24.05 -1.21
N LEU A 130 -6.57 -23.92 0.04
CA LEU A 130 -6.59 -25.01 1.04
C LEU A 130 -7.30 -24.66 2.35
N VAL A 131 -7.52 -23.38 2.59
CA VAL A 131 -8.19 -22.87 3.79
C VAL A 131 -9.57 -23.51 3.97
N GLU A 132 -10.00 -23.51 5.23
CA GLU A 132 -11.24 -24.14 5.73
C GLU A 132 -11.30 -25.67 5.66
N ARG A 133 -10.38 -26.39 4.99
CA ARG A 133 -10.45 -27.87 4.87
C ARG A 133 -9.19 -28.64 5.19
N MET A 134 -8.00 -28.05 5.05
CA MET A 134 -6.75 -28.73 5.40
C MET A 134 -6.47 -28.64 6.91
N ARG A 135 -5.97 -29.73 7.50
CA ARG A 135 -5.47 -29.68 8.88
C ARG A 135 -4.24 -28.78 8.97
N PHE A 136 -4.20 -27.91 9.96
CA PHE A 136 -3.09 -26.97 10.17
C PHE A 136 -1.72 -27.68 10.26
N SER A 137 -1.61 -28.78 11.00
CA SER A 137 -0.36 -29.55 11.09
C SER A 137 0.07 -30.18 9.76
N ALA A 138 -0.88 -30.66 8.96
CA ALA A 138 -0.59 -31.18 7.63
C ALA A 138 -0.11 -30.05 6.70
N TYR A 139 -0.72 -28.87 6.79
CA TYR A 139 -0.27 -27.69 6.05
C TYR A 139 1.17 -27.31 6.41
N CYS A 140 1.54 -27.30 7.70
CA CYS A 140 2.91 -27.02 8.14
C CYS A 140 3.95 -27.99 7.54
N ILE A 141 3.65 -29.29 7.52
CA ILE A 141 4.53 -30.30 6.90
C ILE A 141 4.62 -30.09 5.39
N MET A 142 3.49 -29.81 4.74
CA MET A 142 3.46 -29.55 3.31
C MET A 142 4.29 -28.32 2.97
N LEU A 143 4.23 -27.23 3.74
CA LEU A 143 5.05 -26.05 3.50
C LEU A 143 6.54 -26.37 3.53
N ALA A 144 7.00 -27.11 4.54
CA ALA A 144 8.41 -27.48 4.67
C ALA A 144 8.91 -28.35 3.51
N LEU A 145 8.08 -29.30 3.05
CA LEU A 145 8.41 -30.15 1.91
C LEU A 145 8.35 -29.37 0.59
N TRP A 146 7.32 -28.56 0.40
CA TRP A 146 7.09 -27.83 -0.84
C TRP A 146 8.13 -26.72 -1.06
N SER A 147 8.51 -25.99 0.00
CA SER A 147 9.53 -24.95 -0.09
C SER A 147 10.90 -25.51 -0.55
N LEU A 148 11.23 -26.74 -0.13
CA LEU A 148 12.48 -27.39 -0.50
C LEU A 148 12.41 -28.16 -1.82
N LEU A 149 11.34 -28.90 -2.07
CA LEU A 149 11.29 -29.85 -3.20
C LEU A 149 10.68 -29.25 -4.46
N ILE A 150 9.94 -28.14 -4.35
CA ILE A 150 9.29 -27.46 -5.48
C ILE A 150 9.84 -26.06 -5.65
N TYR A 151 9.74 -25.24 -4.61
CA TYR A 151 10.13 -23.84 -4.73
C TYR A 151 11.63 -23.66 -5.01
N ALA A 152 12.51 -24.25 -4.18
CA ALA A 152 13.95 -24.08 -4.36
C ALA A 152 14.48 -24.60 -5.72
N PRO A 153 14.09 -25.80 -6.23
CA PRO A 153 14.47 -26.24 -7.57
C PRO A 153 13.91 -25.35 -8.68
N LEU A 154 12.65 -24.93 -8.60
CA LEU A 154 12.08 -24.05 -9.63
C LEU A 154 12.74 -22.67 -9.62
N CYS A 155 13.08 -22.16 -8.44
CA CYS A 155 13.90 -20.97 -8.27
C CYS A 155 15.27 -21.15 -8.94
N HIS A 156 15.92 -22.31 -8.76
CA HIS A 156 17.16 -22.63 -9.46
C HIS A 156 16.98 -22.62 -10.98
N TRP A 157 15.90 -23.20 -11.52
CA TRP A 157 15.68 -23.26 -12.97
C TRP A 157 15.61 -21.88 -13.61
N VAL A 158 15.05 -20.90 -12.90
CA VAL A 158 14.75 -19.56 -13.43
C VAL A 158 15.82 -18.53 -13.06
N TRP A 159 16.33 -18.57 -11.83
CA TRP A 159 17.25 -17.55 -11.27
C TRP A 159 18.60 -18.09 -10.82
N GLY A 160 18.74 -19.41 -10.70
CA GLY A 160 20.01 -20.03 -10.30
C GLY A 160 21.04 -19.99 -11.42
N SER A 161 22.32 -19.91 -11.06
CA SER A 161 23.42 -20.07 -12.02
C SER A 161 23.36 -21.45 -12.66
N GLY A 162 23.28 -21.52 -13.99
CA GLY A 162 23.14 -22.77 -14.75
C GLY A 162 21.72 -23.33 -14.84
N GLY A 163 20.71 -22.63 -14.31
CA GLY A 163 19.30 -23.00 -14.40
C GLY A 163 18.77 -22.97 -15.82
N TRP A 164 18.16 -24.07 -16.29
CA TRP A 164 17.87 -24.23 -17.71
C TRP A 164 16.80 -23.26 -18.28
N ILE A 165 15.85 -22.77 -17.48
CA ILE A 165 14.84 -21.79 -17.96
C ILE A 165 15.49 -20.42 -18.15
N GLY A 166 16.35 -20.02 -17.20
CA GLY A 166 17.16 -18.82 -17.32
C GLY A 166 18.11 -18.89 -18.51
N GLU A 167 18.85 -20.00 -18.67
CA GLU A 167 19.77 -20.24 -19.80
C GLU A 167 19.06 -20.29 -21.16
N MET A 168 17.80 -20.75 -21.21
CA MET A 168 16.97 -20.66 -22.42
C MET A 168 16.69 -19.20 -22.81
N GLY A 169 16.78 -18.26 -21.87
CA GLY A 169 16.52 -16.84 -22.03
C GLY A 169 15.04 -16.48 -21.85
N ALA A 170 14.32 -17.22 -21.01
CA ALA A 170 13.00 -16.77 -20.54
C ALA A 170 13.19 -15.71 -19.44
N LEU A 171 12.48 -14.61 -19.58
CA LEU A 171 12.47 -13.49 -18.66
C LEU A 171 11.47 -13.73 -17.53
N ASP A 172 11.95 -13.64 -16.29
CA ASP A 172 11.09 -13.63 -15.10
C ASP A 172 11.71 -12.72 -14.05
N PHE A 173 11.33 -11.44 -14.09
CA PHE A 173 12.00 -10.39 -13.33
C PHE A 173 11.91 -10.59 -11.81
N ALA A 174 10.72 -10.89 -11.30
CA ALA A 174 10.47 -11.00 -9.85
C ALA A 174 9.63 -12.23 -9.46
N GLY A 175 9.28 -13.12 -10.39
CA GLY A 175 8.78 -14.46 -10.04
C GLY A 175 7.36 -14.74 -10.49
N GLY A 176 7.02 -14.37 -11.72
CA GLY A 176 5.82 -14.85 -12.38
C GLY A 176 5.74 -16.37 -12.36
N THR A 177 6.84 -17.05 -12.73
CA THR A 177 6.93 -18.51 -12.73
C THR A 177 7.24 -19.05 -11.33
N VAL A 178 8.28 -18.53 -10.70
CA VAL A 178 8.83 -19.06 -9.43
C VAL A 178 7.86 -18.87 -8.26
N VAL A 179 7.16 -17.75 -8.19
CA VAL A 179 6.25 -17.41 -7.09
C VAL A 179 4.80 -17.70 -7.47
N HIS A 180 4.28 -17.08 -8.52
CA HIS A 180 2.83 -17.05 -8.77
C HIS A 180 2.29 -18.28 -9.49
N ILE A 181 2.89 -18.69 -10.61
CA ILE A 181 2.52 -19.92 -11.31
C ILE A 181 2.67 -21.11 -10.36
N SER A 182 3.84 -21.21 -9.71
CA SER A 182 4.15 -22.37 -8.86
C SER A 182 3.16 -22.53 -7.70
N SER A 183 2.93 -21.47 -6.92
CA SER A 183 2.07 -21.50 -5.74
C SER A 183 0.59 -21.65 -6.11
N GLY A 184 0.11 -20.93 -7.13
CA GLY A 184 -1.27 -21.01 -7.60
C GLY A 184 -1.61 -22.40 -8.15
N VAL A 185 -0.74 -22.98 -8.97
CA VAL A 185 -0.93 -24.36 -9.49
C VAL A 185 -0.84 -25.39 -8.36
N SER A 186 0.11 -25.22 -7.42
CA SER A 186 0.26 -26.13 -6.28
C SER A 186 -0.97 -26.10 -5.38
N GLY A 187 -1.50 -24.91 -5.10
CA GLY A 187 -2.76 -24.72 -4.38
C GLY A 187 -3.92 -25.43 -5.07
N LEU A 188 -4.08 -25.25 -6.37
CA LEU A 188 -5.12 -25.90 -7.16
C LEU A 188 -5.03 -27.43 -7.09
N VAL A 189 -3.84 -27.99 -7.29
CA VAL A 189 -3.61 -29.44 -7.27
C VAL A 189 -3.85 -30.02 -5.88
N ALA A 190 -3.28 -29.41 -4.83
CA ALA A 190 -3.49 -29.84 -3.46
C ALA A 190 -4.99 -29.75 -3.07
N GLY A 191 -5.67 -28.68 -3.48
CA GLY A 191 -7.11 -28.51 -3.30
C GLY A 191 -7.93 -29.58 -4.00
N GLY A 192 -7.59 -29.90 -5.25
CA GLY A 192 -8.21 -30.98 -6.02
C GLY A 192 -8.05 -32.36 -5.38
N ILE A 193 -6.87 -32.67 -4.83
CA ILE A 193 -6.60 -33.95 -4.13
C ILE A 193 -7.36 -34.06 -2.79
N LEU A 194 -7.54 -32.93 -2.10
CA LEU A 194 -8.35 -32.84 -0.87
C LEU A 194 -9.86 -32.92 -1.16
N GLY A 195 -10.29 -32.48 -2.33
CA GLY A 195 -11.68 -32.39 -2.76
C GLY A 195 -12.38 -31.11 -2.27
N PRO A 196 -13.57 -30.80 -2.84
CA PRO A 196 -14.30 -29.56 -2.56
C PRO A 196 -14.75 -29.45 -1.09
N ARG A 197 -14.98 -28.22 -0.61
CA ARG A 197 -15.55 -27.99 0.72
C ARG A 197 -16.97 -28.57 0.85
N ARG A 198 -17.31 -29.10 2.03
CA ARG A 198 -18.62 -29.71 2.32
C ARG A 198 -19.56 -28.70 2.97
N HIS A 199 -20.82 -28.66 2.50
CA HIS A 199 -21.91 -27.91 3.14
C HIS A 199 -21.65 -26.41 3.37
N VAL A 200 -20.71 -25.81 2.63
CA VAL A 200 -20.48 -24.37 2.61
C VAL A 200 -21.34 -23.79 1.50
N GLU A 201 -22.33 -22.97 1.84
CA GLU A 201 -22.99 -22.13 0.85
C GLU A 201 -21.92 -21.28 0.16
N LYS A 202 -21.80 -21.38 -1.17
CA LYS A 202 -20.78 -20.64 -1.93
C LYS A 202 -20.95 -19.11 -1.84
N ASP A 203 -22.13 -18.62 -1.46
CA ASP A 203 -22.50 -17.19 -1.42
C ASP A 203 -22.48 -16.57 -0.03
N LEU A 204 -21.52 -16.95 0.82
CA LEU A 204 -21.44 -16.35 2.15
C LEU A 204 -20.90 -14.90 2.13
N GLY A 205 -20.22 -14.49 1.05
CA GLY A 205 -19.55 -13.19 0.96
C GLY A 205 -18.30 -13.12 1.86
N PRO A 206 -17.50 -12.05 1.75
CA PRO A 206 -16.30 -11.86 2.59
C PRO A 206 -16.69 -11.67 4.06
N ALA A 207 -15.93 -12.24 5.00
CA ALA A 207 -16.17 -12.01 6.42
C ALA A 207 -15.84 -10.59 6.88
N ASN A 208 -14.84 -9.94 6.27
CA ASN A 208 -14.41 -8.61 6.68
C ASN A 208 -13.79 -7.83 5.50
N VAL A 209 -14.61 -7.02 4.83
CA VAL A 209 -14.17 -6.19 3.69
C VAL A 209 -13.03 -5.23 4.07
N PRO A 210 -13.05 -4.53 5.24
CA PRO A 210 -11.89 -3.76 5.68
C PRO A 210 -10.59 -4.56 5.76
N PHE A 211 -10.60 -5.82 6.19
CA PHE A 211 -9.40 -6.67 6.19
C PHE A 211 -8.91 -6.98 4.77
N VAL A 212 -9.83 -7.21 3.82
CA VAL A 212 -9.48 -7.37 2.41
C VAL A 212 -8.79 -6.10 1.88
N ILE A 213 -9.32 -4.91 2.20
CA ILE A 213 -8.71 -3.63 1.80
C ILE A 213 -7.33 -3.45 2.44
N LEU A 214 -7.20 -3.69 3.76
CA LEU A 214 -5.91 -3.60 4.46
C LEU A 214 -4.88 -4.54 3.83
N GLY A 215 -5.27 -5.80 3.62
CA GLY A 215 -4.43 -6.81 3.01
C GLY A 215 -4.01 -6.44 1.60
N GLY A 216 -4.95 -6.01 0.76
CA GLY A 216 -4.70 -5.56 -0.61
C GLY A 216 -3.74 -4.35 -0.68
N CYS A 217 -3.93 -3.36 0.19
CA CYS A 217 -3.04 -2.20 0.27
C CYS A 217 -1.64 -2.57 0.79
N LEU A 218 -1.53 -3.46 1.78
CA LEU A 218 -0.24 -3.95 2.29
C LEU A 218 0.49 -4.82 1.26
N LEU A 219 -0.25 -5.63 0.50
CA LEU A 219 0.30 -6.39 -0.62
C LEU A 219 0.84 -5.45 -1.69
N TRP A 220 0.09 -4.41 -2.09
CA TRP A 220 0.56 -3.43 -3.06
C TRP A 220 1.79 -2.66 -2.56
N PHE A 221 1.75 -2.16 -1.32
CA PHE A 221 2.90 -1.52 -0.67
C PHE A 221 4.15 -2.43 -0.71
N GLY A 222 4.00 -3.67 -0.27
CA GLY A 222 5.11 -4.61 -0.22
C GLY A 222 5.62 -4.99 -1.61
N TRP A 223 4.74 -5.01 -2.61
CA TRP A 223 5.08 -5.32 -4.00
C TRP A 223 6.04 -4.31 -4.63
N LEU A 224 6.09 -3.08 -4.12
CA LEU A 224 7.06 -2.08 -4.56
C LEU A 224 8.49 -2.53 -4.22
N GLY A 225 8.69 -3.15 -3.05
CA GLY A 225 9.95 -3.81 -2.69
C GLY A 225 10.14 -5.16 -3.40
N PHE A 226 9.06 -5.90 -3.64
CA PHE A 226 9.10 -7.18 -4.37
C PHE A 226 9.66 -7.00 -5.78
N ASN A 227 9.04 -6.14 -6.58
CA ASN A 227 9.52 -5.86 -7.93
C ASN A 227 10.75 -4.95 -7.90
N GLY A 228 10.68 -3.80 -7.22
CA GLY A 228 11.78 -2.84 -7.21
C GLY A 228 13.10 -3.36 -6.63
N GLY A 229 13.04 -4.20 -5.60
CA GLY A 229 14.21 -4.86 -5.01
C GLY A 229 14.81 -5.95 -5.90
N SER A 230 14.02 -6.54 -6.81
CA SER A 230 14.50 -7.57 -7.75
C SER A 230 15.47 -7.04 -8.80
N ALA A 231 15.59 -5.71 -8.94
CA ALA A 231 16.66 -5.09 -9.73
C ALA A 231 18.06 -5.30 -9.11
N LEU A 232 18.15 -5.50 -7.78
CA LEU A 232 19.39 -5.63 -6.99
C LEU A 232 20.36 -4.43 -7.05
N SER A 233 20.12 -3.49 -7.97
CA SER A 233 20.85 -2.23 -8.15
C SER A 233 19.89 -1.03 -8.10
N VAL A 234 20.45 0.15 -7.85
CA VAL A 234 19.74 1.44 -7.86
C VAL A 234 20.41 2.47 -8.77
N THR A 235 21.42 2.08 -9.54
CA THR A 235 22.22 3.00 -10.38
C THR A 235 21.86 2.95 -11.86
N ASP A 236 21.26 1.85 -12.32
CA ASP A 236 20.96 1.57 -13.74
C ASP A 236 19.54 1.96 -14.16
N GLY A 237 18.73 2.50 -13.24
CA GLY A 237 17.34 2.89 -13.48
C GLY A 237 16.32 1.74 -13.45
N VAL A 238 16.76 0.47 -13.37
CA VAL A 238 15.86 -0.70 -13.44
C VAL A 238 14.95 -0.78 -12.22
N ALA A 239 15.46 -0.49 -11.01
CA ALA A 239 14.63 -0.42 -9.80
C ALA A 239 13.52 0.64 -9.93
N ALA A 240 13.84 1.81 -10.50
CA ALA A 240 12.88 2.89 -10.71
C ALA A 240 11.78 2.45 -11.69
N ARG A 241 12.18 1.81 -12.80
CA ARG A 241 11.26 1.24 -13.79
C ARG A 241 10.33 0.21 -13.17
N ALA A 242 10.88 -0.74 -12.42
CA ALA A 242 10.11 -1.79 -11.75
C ALA A 242 9.10 -1.25 -10.74
N VAL A 243 9.46 -0.25 -9.93
CA VAL A 243 8.52 0.40 -9.01
C VAL A 243 7.42 1.13 -9.79
N ALA A 244 7.77 1.88 -10.84
CA ALA A 244 6.81 2.63 -11.65
C ALA A 244 5.80 1.70 -12.36
N THR A 245 6.27 0.66 -13.05
CA THR A 245 5.40 -0.30 -13.75
C THR A 245 4.48 -1.04 -12.78
N THR A 246 4.95 -1.33 -11.56
CA THR A 246 4.14 -1.96 -10.50
C THR A 246 2.93 -1.10 -10.11
N PHE A 247 3.13 0.21 -9.90
CA PHE A 247 2.01 1.12 -9.64
C PHE A 247 1.01 1.12 -10.79
N VAL A 248 1.52 1.31 -12.01
CA VAL A 248 0.70 1.59 -13.18
C VAL A 248 -0.11 0.37 -13.63
N ALA A 249 0.51 -0.82 -13.63
CA ALA A 249 -0.20 -2.06 -13.96
C ALA A 249 -1.29 -2.39 -12.94
N SER A 250 -1.01 -2.26 -11.64
CA SER A 250 -1.99 -2.49 -10.58
C SER A 250 -3.15 -1.49 -10.65
N ALA A 251 -2.86 -0.21 -10.86
CA ALA A 251 -3.87 0.83 -11.05
C ALA A 251 -4.77 0.56 -12.27
N SER A 252 -4.18 0.20 -13.40
CA SER A 252 -4.93 -0.14 -14.62
C SER A 252 -5.79 -1.39 -14.41
N SER A 253 -5.24 -2.44 -13.80
CA SER A 253 -5.96 -3.68 -13.51
C SER A 253 -7.11 -3.47 -12.54
N MET A 254 -6.92 -2.69 -11.47
CA MET A 254 -7.99 -2.35 -10.52
C MET A 254 -9.17 -1.68 -11.22
N LEU A 255 -8.92 -0.67 -12.06
CA LEU A 255 -9.98 0.06 -12.74
C LEU A 255 -10.67 -0.80 -13.80
N THR A 256 -9.93 -1.62 -14.53
CA THR A 256 -10.51 -2.58 -15.47
C THR A 256 -11.38 -3.60 -14.75
N TRP A 257 -10.93 -4.13 -13.61
CA TRP A 257 -11.72 -5.07 -12.80
C TRP A 257 -13.02 -4.44 -12.30
N LEU A 258 -12.95 -3.22 -11.75
CA LEU A 258 -14.14 -2.49 -11.28
C LEU A 258 -15.13 -2.19 -12.40
N ALA A 259 -14.63 -1.91 -13.61
CA ALA A 259 -15.45 -1.72 -14.80
C ALA A 259 -16.11 -3.03 -15.24
N LEU A 260 -15.36 -4.13 -15.31
CA LEU A 260 -15.90 -5.46 -15.63
C LEU A 260 -16.96 -5.88 -14.63
N GLU A 261 -16.71 -5.72 -13.34
CA GLU A 261 -17.66 -6.04 -12.28
C GLU A 261 -18.93 -5.19 -12.40
N ARG A 262 -18.79 -3.89 -12.65
CA ARG A 262 -19.94 -3.01 -12.87
C ARG A 262 -20.76 -3.41 -14.09
N ILE A 263 -20.10 -3.79 -15.20
CA ILE A 263 -20.76 -4.16 -16.46
C ILE A 263 -21.45 -5.53 -16.34
N LEU A 264 -20.78 -6.51 -15.71
CA LEU A 264 -21.21 -7.91 -15.71
C LEU A 264 -22.03 -8.28 -14.45
N LYS A 265 -21.71 -7.70 -13.30
CA LYS A 265 -22.35 -7.99 -11.99
C LYS A 265 -23.19 -6.82 -11.46
N GLY A 266 -23.12 -5.65 -12.09
CA GLY A 266 -23.97 -4.51 -11.78
C GLY A 266 -23.51 -3.65 -10.61
N LYS A 267 -22.43 -3.96 -9.90
CA LYS A 267 -21.83 -3.12 -8.84
C LYS A 267 -20.30 -3.16 -8.91
N SER A 268 -19.65 -2.12 -8.42
CA SER A 268 -18.20 -2.08 -8.21
C SER A 268 -17.94 -2.27 -6.72
N THR A 269 -17.23 -3.31 -6.34
CA THR A 269 -17.00 -3.67 -4.93
C THR A 269 -15.59 -3.31 -4.47
N SER A 270 -15.40 -3.14 -3.17
CA SER A 270 -14.10 -2.86 -2.57
C SER A 270 -13.22 -4.12 -2.54
N VAL A 271 -13.85 -5.29 -2.39
CA VAL A 271 -13.19 -6.58 -2.65
C VAL A 271 -12.71 -6.64 -4.09
N GLY A 272 -13.57 -6.30 -5.06
CA GLY A 272 -13.21 -6.25 -6.48
C GLY A 272 -12.06 -5.30 -6.80
N ALA A 273 -12.01 -4.13 -6.15
CA ALA A 273 -10.86 -3.22 -6.27
C ALA A 273 -9.57 -3.88 -5.79
N SER A 274 -9.61 -4.50 -4.61
CA SER A 274 -8.44 -5.11 -3.98
C SER A 274 -7.96 -6.34 -4.79
N VAL A 275 -8.88 -7.18 -5.23
CA VAL A 275 -8.61 -8.35 -6.09
C VAL A 275 -8.06 -7.92 -7.45
N GLY A 276 -8.67 -6.91 -8.07
CA GLY A 276 -8.23 -6.35 -9.35
C GLY A 276 -6.83 -5.74 -9.27
N ALA A 277 -6.50 -5.02 -8.19
CA ALA A 277 -5.16 -4.52 -7.94
C ALA A 277 -4.15 -5.68 -7.84
N VAL A 278 -4.44 -6.70 -7.01
CA VAL A 278 -3.59 -7.90 -6.87
C VAL A 278 -3.39 -8.64 -8.20
N ALA A 279 -4.44 -8.76 -9.02
CA ALA A 279 -4.32 -9.37 -10.35
C ALA A 279 -3.29 -8.62 -11.23
N GLY A 280 -3.30 -7.28 -11.19
CA GLY A 280 -2.36 -6.45 -11.93
C GLY A 280 -0.93 -6.58 -11.41
N LEU A 281 -0.78 -6.63 -10.10
CA LEU A 281 0.51 -6.87 -9.44
C LEU A 281 1.11 -8.22 -9.85
N VAL A 282 0.31 -9.29 -9.86
CA VAL A 282 0.76 -10.61 -10.33
C VAL A 282 1.17 -10.57 -11.81
N CYS A 283 0.35 -9.95 -12.67
CA CYS A 283 0.61 -9.94 -14.12
C CYS A 283 1.87 -9.14 -14.47
N ILE A 284 2.21 -8.09 -13.72
CA ILE A 284 3.41 -7.27 -13.99
C ILE A 284 4.68 -7.87 -13.40
N THR A 285 4.59 -8.75 -12.38
CA THR A 285 5.75 -9.38 -11.72
C THR A 285 6.85 -9.89 -12.66
N PRO A 286 6.56 -10.74 -13.68
CA PRO A 286 7.62 -11.23 -14.56
C PRO A 286 8.18 -10.15 -15.50
N ALA A 287 7.48 -9.03 -15.69
CA ALA A 287 7.76 -8.00 -16.68
C ALA A 287 8.34 -6.70 -16.08
N ALA A 288 8.28 -6.49 -14.77
CA ALA A 288 8.32 -5.15 -14.16
C ALA A 288 9.58 -4.34 -14.53
N GLY A 289 10.76 -4.97 -14.60
CA GLY A 289 12.00 -4.32 -15.04
C GLY A 289 12.23 -4.32 -16.56
N PHE A 290 11.43 -5.07 -17.32
CA PHE A 290 11.61 -5.28 -18.76
C PHE A 290 10.64 -4.46 -19.62
N VAL A 291 9.66 -3.77 -19.05
CA VAL A 291 8.63 -3.00 -19.80
C VAL A 291 8.62 -1.54 -19.38
N THR A 292 8.18 -0.64 -20.28
CA THR A 292 8.00 0.77 -19.92
C THR A 292 6.73 0.99 -19.08
N PRO A 293 6.64 2.05 -18.27
CA PRO A 293 5.43 2.39 -17.54
C PRO A 293 4.20 2.56 -18.46
N GLY A 294 4.36 3.13 -19.66
CA GLY A 294 3.29 3.22 -20.66
C GLY A 294 2.72 1.85 -21.05
N TRP A 295 3.56 0.85 -21.34
CA TRP A 295 3.11 -0.51 -21.67
C TRP A 295 2.58 -1.29 -20.47
N SER A 296 2.99 -0.95 -19.25
CA SER A 296 2.42 -1.58 -18.05
C SER A 296 0.92 -1.28 -17.86
N ILE A 297 0.40 -0.19 -18.44
CA ILE A 297 -1.06 0.05 -18.54
C ILE A 297 -1.72 -1.08 -19.33
N ALA A 298 -1.15 -1.48 -20.47
CA ALA A 298 -1.70 -2.55 -21.29
C ALA A 298 -1.65 -3.90 -20.55
N ILE A 299 -0.56 -4.18 -19.82
CA ILE A 299 -0.45 -5.41 -19.02
C ILE A 299 -1.54 -5.47 -17.95
N GLY A 300 -1.77 -4.37 -17.21
CA GLY A 300 -2.86 -4.32 -16.23
C GLY A 300 -4.25 -4.45 -16.87
N ALA A 301 -4.50 -3.74 -17.96
CA ALA A 301 -5.78 -3.74 -18.66
C ALA A 301 -6.12 -5.08 -19.33
N LEU A 302 -5.11 -5.86 -19.76
CA LEU A 302 -5.30 -7.18 -20.37
C LEU A 302 -5.27 -8.31 -19.33
N GLY A 303 -4.47 -8.15 -18.26
CA GLY A 303 -4.37 -9.10 -17.16
C GLY A 303 -5.65 -9.21 -16.34
N ALA A 304 -6.31 -8.09 -16.02
CA ALA A 304 -7.58 -8.10 -15.27
C ALA A 304 -8.67 -8.95 -15.94
N PRO A 305 -9.04 -8.75 -17.23
CA PRO A 305 -10.01 -9.59 -17.91
C PRO A 305 -9.61 -11.07 -17.95
N TRP A 306 -8.31 -11.37 -18.09
CA TRP A 306 -7.80 -12.74 -18.11
C TRP A 306 -8.04 -13.45 -16.77
N CYS A 307 -7.61 -12.84 -15.66
CA CYS A 307 -7.82 -13.36 -14.32
C CYS A 307 -9.31 -13.44 -13.98
N PHE A 308 -10.07 -12.38 -14.28
CA PHE A 308 -11.52 -12.34 -14.05
C PHE A 308 -12.23 -13.48 -14.79
N ALA A 309 -11.97 -13.66 -16.08
CA ALA A 309 -12.56 -14.74 -16.87
C ALA A 309 -12.16 -16.13 -16.35
N THR A 310 -10.93 -16.28 -15.85
CA THR A 310 -10.47 -17.53 -15.24
C THR A 310 -11.27 -17.85 -13.98
N VAL A 311 -11.42 -16.87 -13.08
CA VAL A 311 -12.22 -17.01 -11.84
C VAL A 311 -13.67 -17.37 -12.16
N GLU A 312 -14.31 -16.65 -13.08
CA GLU A 312 -15.69 -16.93 -13.49
C GLU A 312 -15.84 -18.32 -14.13
N LEU A 313 -14.88 -18.72 -14.97
CA LEU A 313 -14.88 -20.04 -15.59
C LEU A 313 -14.72 -21.15 -14.54
N MET A 314 -13.77 -21.01 -13.63
CA MET A 314 -13.53 -21.97 -12.53
C MET A 314 -14.77 -22.13 -11.65
N ASN A 315 -15.41 -21.02 -11.30
CA ASN A 315 -16.65 -21.02 -10.53
C ASN A 315 -17.81 -21.69 -11.28
N LYS A 316 -17.91 -21.47 -12.61
CA LYS A 316 -18.95 -22.06 -13.45
C LYS A 316 -18.77 -23.56 -13.69
N ILE A 317 -17.55 -24.02 -13.96
CA ILE A 317 -17.27 -25.44 -14.23
C ILE A 317 -17.26 -26.28 -12.95
N ASN A 318 -16.93 -25.65 -11.81
CA ASN A 318 -16.93 -26.26 -10.48
C ASN A 318 -16.16 -27.60 -10.40
N LEU A 319 -15.09 -27.74 -11.18
CA LEU A 319 -14.26 -28.96 -11.19
C LEU A 319 -13.34 -29.03 -9.97
N VAL A 320 -12.80 -27.89 -9.55
CA VAL A 320 -11.93 -27.76 -8.38
C VAL A 320 -12.38 -26.54 -7.57
N ASP A 321 -12.56 -26.71 -6.27
CA ASP A 321 -12.89 -25.63 -5.32
C ASP A 321 -11.60 -24.88 -4.95
N ASP A 322 -11.21 -23.92 -5.79
CA ASP A 322 -10.14 -22.98 -5.47
C ASP A 322 -10.65 -21.92 -4.49
N THR A 323 -10.50 -22.20 -3.18
CA THR A 323 -11.29 -21.57 -2.11
C THR A 323 -11.34 -20.03 -2.16
N LEU A 324 -10.20 -19.40 -2.40
CA LEU A 324 -10.03 -17.93 -2.45
C LEU A 324 -9.55 -17.45 -3.82
N ASP A 325 -9.80 -18.23 -4.88
CA ASP A 325 -9.36 -17.92 -6.24
C ASP A 325 -7.82 -17.75 -6.37
N ALA A 326 -7.03 -18.46 -5.55
CA ALA A 326 -5.59 -18.32 -5.54
C ALA A 326 -4.94 -18.77 -6.86
N PHE A 327 -5.46 -19.82 -7.52
CA PHE A 327 -5.06 -20.15 -8.88
C PHE A 327 -5.58 -19.11 -9.87
N GLY A 328 -6.83 -18.66 -9.73
CA GLY A 328 -7.42 -17.66 -10.62
C GLY A 328 -6.63 -16.35 -10.68
N LEU A 329 -6.03 -15.94 -9.55
CA LEU A 329 -5.20 -14.74 -9.45
C LEU A 329 -3.72 -15.01 -9.66
N HIS A 330 -3.11 -15.93 -8.91
CA HIS A 330 -1.67 -16.16 -8.95
C HIS A 330 -1.26 -17.10 -10.07
N GLY A 331 -1.88 -18.28 -10.17
CA GLY A 331 -1.54 -19.27 -11.19
C GLY A 331 -1.78 -18.74 -12.61
N SER A 332 -3.02 -18.35 -12.87
CA SER A 332 -3.46 -17.80 -14.16
C SER A 332 -2.86 -16.42 -14.44
N GLY A 333 -2.80 -15.52 -13.44
CA GLY A 333 -2.17 -14.21 -13.61
C GLY A 333 -0.68 -14.30 -13.90
N GLY A 334 0.03 -15.25 -13.28
CA GLY A 334 1.46 -15.50 -13.58
C GLY A 334 1.66 -15.98 -15.01
N ILE A 335 0.78 -16.85 -15.52
CA ILE A 335 0.78 -17.29 -16.93
C ILE A 335 0.52 -16.10 -17.86
N ALA A 336 -0.50 -15.30 -17.56
CA ALA A 336 -0.83 -14.10 -18.34
C ALA A 336 0.35 -13.11 -18.35
N GLY A 337 0.96 -12.87 -17.19
CA GLY A 337 2.13 -12.01 -17.05
C GLY A 337 3.33 -12.50 -17.86
N ALA A 338 3.63 -13.80 -17.82
CA ALA A 338 4.73 -14.38 -18.60
C ALA A 338 4.51 -14.19 -20.12
N ILE A 339 3.28 -14.43 -20.61
CA ILE A 339 2.89 -14.22 -22.01
C ILE A 339 3.01 -12.74 -22.38
N LEU A 340 2.45 -11.84 -21.55
CA LEU A 340 2.46 -10.40 -21.80
C LEU A 340 3.89 -9.82 -21.73
N THR A 341 4.79 -10.40 -20.92
CA THR A 341 6.22 -10.07 -20.93
C THR A 341 6.83 -10.36 -22.30
N GLY A 342 6.55 -11.53 -22.89
CA GLY A 342 7.06 -11.89 -24.21
C GLY A 342 6.49 -11.02 -25.35
N ILE A 343 5.40 -10.29 -25.10
CA ILE A 343 4.82 -9.34 -26.03
C ILE A 343 5.44 -7.95 -25.86
N PHE A 344 5.52 -7.45 -24.62
CA PHE A 344 5.78 -6.04 -24.31
C PHE A 344 7.19 -5.72 -23.81
N ALA A 345 8.05 -6.73 -23.57
CA ALA A 345 9.44 -6.49 -23.17
C ALA A 345 10.15 -5.57 -24.16
N VAL A 346 10.83 -4.56 -23.64
CA VAL A 346 11.63 -3.61 -24.43
C VAL A 346 12.72 -4.38 -25.18
N GLU A 347 13.02 -3.94 -26.40
CA GLU A 347 13.95 -4.56 -27.36
C GLU A 347 13.52 -5.93 -27.92
N ASP A 348 13.26 -6.92 -27.07
CA ASP A 348 13.06 -8.32 -27.48
C ASP A 348 11.59 -8.73 -27.65
N GLY A 349 10.67 -8.03 -26.99
CA GLY A 349 9.24 -8.34 -27.02
C GLY A 349 8.67 -8.30 -28.44
N LEU A 350 7.62 -9.09 -28.70
CA LEU A 350 7.02 -9.23 -30.03
C LEU A 350 6.72 -7.89 -30.70
N ILE A 351 6.29 -6.87 -29.96
CA ILE A 351 5.95 -5.56 -30.54
C ILE A 351 7.18 -4.75 -30.98
N TYR A 352 8.36 -5.04 -30.40
CA TYR A 352 9.62 -4.34 -30.70
C TYR A 352 10.44 -5.13 -31.73
N SER A 353 10.61 -6.44 -31.52
CA SER A 353 11.46 -7.28 -32.35
C SER A 353 10.75 -7.84 -33.60
N GLY A 354 9.40 -7.89 -33.59
CA GLY A 354 8.62 -8.60 -34.61
C GLY A 354 8.78 -10.13 -34.58
N SER A 355 9.51 -10.67 -33.60
CA SER A 355 9.85 -12.09 -33.50
C SER A 355 9.03 -12.78 -32.41
N PHE A 356 8.55 -13.99 -32.70
CA PHE A 356 7.88 -14.85 -31.73
C PHE A 356 8.85 -15.58 -30.79
N LEU A 357 10.16 -15.35 -30.91
CA LEU A 357 11.18 -16.11 -30.18
C LEU A 357 11.06 -15.92 -28.67
N LEU A 358 11.08 -14.68 -28.16
CA LEU A 358 10.94 -14.43 -26.72
C LEU A 358 9.59 -14.95 -26.21
N LEU A 359 8.50 -14.66 -26.92
CA LEU A 359 7.17 -15.18 -26.56
C LEU A 359 7.14 -16.71 -26.46
N GLY A 360 7.81 -17.42 -27.38
CA GLY A 360 7.95 -18.87 -27.33
C GLY A 360 8.72 -19.35 -26.10
N LYS A 361 9.81 -18.67 -25.73
CA LYS A 361 10.59 -18.97 -24.51
C LYS A 361 9.76 -18.75 -23.25
N GLN A 362 9.01 -17.65 -23.17
CA GLN A 362 8.09 -17.37 -22.05
C GLN A 362 7.04 -18.47 -21.87
N ILE A 363 6.40 -18.89 -22.97
CA ILE A 363 5.38 -19.95 -22.95
C ILE A 363 6.02 -21.27 -22.49
N ALA A 364 7.20 -21.61 -23.00
CA ALA A 364 7.92 -22.82 -22.60
C ALA A 364 8.27 -22.82 -21.10
N GLY A 365 8.79 -21.71 -20.57
CA GLY A 365 9.10 -21.55 -19.15
C GLY A 365 7.86 -21.65 -18.26
N ALA A 366 6.78 -20.96 -18.64
CA ALA A 366 5.51 -21.01 -17.90
C ALA A 366 4.92 -22.43 -17.87
N LEU A 367 4.89 -23.13 -19.00
CA LEU A 367 4.40 -24.52 -19.07
C LEU A 367 5.26 -25.48 -18.25
N ALA A 368 6.58 -25.30 -18.24
CA ALA A 368 7.47 -26.09 -17.41
C ALA A 368 7.23 -25.85 -15.92
N GLY A 369 7.04 -24.59 -15.51
CA GLY A 369 6.65 -24.25 -14.14
C GLY A 369 5.32 -24.89 -13.73
N VAL A 370 4.29 -24.79 -14.59
CA VAL A 370 3.00 -25.46 -14.37
C VAL A 370 3.18 -26.97 -14.19
N ALA A 371 3.89 -27.62 -15.11
CA ALA A 371 4.07 -29.07 -15.09
C ALA A 371 4.83 -29.54 -13.84
N PHE A 372 5.94 -28.88 -13.51
CA PHE A 372 6.76 -29.23 -12.35
C PHE A 372 6.01 -29.02 -11.04
N SER A 373 5.36 -27.86 -10.86
CA SER A 373 4.59 -27.58 -9.65
C SER A 373 3.37 -28.48 -9.51
N ALA A 374 2.68 -28.80 -10.61
CA ALA A 374 1.53 -29.70 -10.56
C ALA A 374 1.94 -31.14 -10.19
N VAL A 375 2.92 -31.71 -10.89
CA VAL A 375 3.37 -33.09 -10.67
C VAL A 375 4.01 -33.23 -9.30
N GLY A 376 4.94 -32.33 -8.95
CA GLY A 376 5.64 -32.38 -7.68
C GLY A 376 4.70 -32.19 -6.48
N THR A 377 3.73 -31.27 -6.57
CA THR A 377 2.72 -31.12 -5.51
C THR A 377 1.81 -32.34 -5.41
N ALA A 378 1.41 -32.93 -6.55
CA ALA A 378 0.62 -34.16 -6.53
C ALA A 378 1.36 -35.31 -5.84
N ILE A 379 2.67 -35.43 -6.06
CA ILE A 379 3.53 -36.42 -5.37
C ILE A 379 3.60 -36.11 -3.88
N ILE A 380 3.92 -34.88 -3.48
CA ILE A 380 4.04 -34.48 -2.07
C ILE A 380 2.73 -34.76 -1.33
N VAL A 381 1.62 -34.20 -1.82
CA VAL A 381 0.31 -34.34 -1.18
C VAL A 381 -0.17 -35.79 -1.24
N GLY A 382 0.10 -36.52 -2.32
CA GLY A 382 -0.21 -37.94 -2.46
C GLY A 382 0.50 -38.80 -1.41
N VAL A 383 1.82 -38.62 -1.25
CA VAL A 383 2.61 -39.32 -0.22
C VAL A 383 2.12 -38.94 1.18
N MET A 384 1.89 -37.64 1.44
CA MET A 384 1.36 -37.20 2.72
C MET A 384 -0.03 -37.80 3.01
N LYS A 385 -0.88 -37.98 2.00
CA LYS A 385 -2.21 -38.61 2.14
C LYS A 385 -2.14 -40.08 2.53
N LEU A 386 -1.05 -40.78 2.16
CA LEU A 386 -0.81 -42.16 2.58
C LEU A 386 -0.33 -42.26 4.05
N LEU A 387 0.32 -41.21 4.56
CA LEU A 387 0.97 -41.21 5.87
C LEU A 387 0.17 -40.47 6.95
N LEU A 388 -0.63 -39.48 6.56
CA LEU A 388 -1.25 -38.50 7.45
C LEU A 388 -2.73 -38.28 7.09
N LYS A 389 -3.52 -37.84 8.07
CA LYS A 389 -4.84 -37.27 7.82
C LYS A 389 -4.67 -35.83 7.36
N LEU A 390 -4.97 -35.53 6.09
CA LEU A 390 -4.78 -34.19 5.54
C LEU A 390 -5.98 -33.26 5.75
N ARG A 391 -7.20 -33.82 5.70
CA ARG A 391 -8.45 -33.06 5.83
C ARG A 391 -8.92 -33.02 7.27
N ILE A 392 -9.51 -31.90 7.68
CA ILE A 392 -10.23 -31.80 8.95
C ILE A 392 -11.51 -32.67 8.92
N PRO A 393 -12.03 -33.08 10.09
CA PRO A 393 -13.34 -33.71 10.17
C PRO A 393 -14.46 -32.79 9.67
N GLU A 394 -15.54 -33.36 9.15
CA GLU A 394 -16.63 -32.62 8.52
C GLU A 394 -17.34 -31.69 9.51
N GLU A 395 -17.48 -32.10 10.76
CA GLU A 395 -18.06 -31.30 11.84
C GLU A 395 -17.29 -30.00 12.08
N HIS A 396 -15.95 -30.02 11.97
CA HIS A 396 -15.10 -28.84 12.13
C HIS A 396 -15.13 -27.97 10.88
N GLU A 397 -15.26 -28.58 9.70
CA GLU A 397 -15.39 -27.85 8.43
C GLU A 397 -16.69 -27.04 8.37
N VAL A 398 -17.80 -27.61 8.83
CA VAL A 398 -19.08 -26.91 8.91
C VAL A 398 -19.07 -25.87 10.04
N GLY A 399 -18.63 -26.26 11.24
CA GLY A 399 -18.68 -25.43 12.45
C GLY A 399 -17.64 -24.30 12.50
N GLY A 400 -16.62 -24.34 11.65
CA GLY A 400 -15.51 -23.38 11.64
C GLY A 400 -14.24 -23.93 12.28
N VAL A 401 -13.10 -23.63 11.66
CA VAL A 401 -11.79 -24.20 11.98
C VAL A 401 -11.15 -23.51 13.19
N ASP A 402 -11.45 -22.23 13.42
CA ASP A 402 -10.78 -21.41 14.44
C ASP A 402 -10.95 -22.00 15.84
N GLN A 403 -12.19 -22.23 16.27
CA GLN A 403 -12.48 -22.74 17.61
C GLN A 403 -11.93 -24.15 17.83
N HIS A 404 -11.98 -25.01 16.81
CA HIS A 404 -11.57 -26.41 16.93
C HIS A 404 -10.04 -26.59 16.88
N THR A 405 -9.34 -25.75 16.11
CA THR A 405 -7.90 -25.90 15.89
C THR A 405 -7.09 -25.05 16.85
N HIS A 406 -7.51 -23.79 17.06
CA HIS A 406 -6.77 -22.80 17.82
C HIS A 406 -7.41 -22.51 19.19
N GLY A 407 -8.66 -22.92 19.42
CA GLY A 407 -9.38 -22.62 20.66
C GLY A 407 -9.84 -21.17 20.76
N GLU A 408 -9.75 -20.42 19.66
CA GLU A 408 -10.02 -18.99 19.59
C GLU A 408 -11.23 -18.70 18.69
N SER A 409 -11.87 -17.54 18.90
CA SER A 409 -12.99 -17.05 18.10
C SER A 409 -12.72 -15.59 17.75
N TYR A 410 -12.91 -15.23 16.48
CA TYR A 410 -12.80 -13.85 16.00
C TYR A 410 -13.78 -12.92 16.73
N HIS A 411 -15.02 -13.38 16.93
CA HIS A 411 -15.99 -12.66 17.74
C HIS A 411 -15.73 -12.92 19.22
N SER A 412 -15.70 -11.86 20.01
CA SER A 412 -15.69 -11.99 21.46
C SER A 412 -16.94 -12.76 21.91
N PRO A 413 -16.82 -13.79 22.77
CA PRO A 413 -17.99 -14.43 23.33
C PRO A 413 -18.81 -13.35 24.04
N VAL A 414 -20.09 -13.22 23.67
CA VAL A 414 -21.02 -12.31 24.35
C VAL A 414 -21.09 -12.76 25.80
N LYS A 415 -20.27 -12.17 26.67
CA LYS A 415 -20.45 -12.26 28.11
C LYS A 415 -21.75 -11.54 28.40
N GLN A 416 -22.82 -12.28 28.64
CA GLN A 416 -23.98 -11.76 29.34
C GLN A 416 -23.50 -11.36 30.73
N TYR A 417 -23.05 -10.13 30.89
CA TYR A 417 -22.74 -9.59 32.20
C TYR A 417 -24.05 -9.52 32.99
N PRO A 418 -24.14 -10.16 34.18
CA PRO A 418 -25.20 -9.84 35.12
C PRO A 418 -25.13 -8.33 35.38
N LYS A 419 -26.26 -7.62 35.31
CA LYS A 419 -26.33 -6.18 35.61
C LYS A 419 -25.64 -5.90 36.95
N ALA A 420 -24.47 -5.29 36.91
CA ALA A 420 -23.76 -4.88 38.12
C ALA A 420 -24.50 -3.69 38.75
N LYS A 421 -24.81 -3.81 40.04
CA LYS A 421 -25.34 -2.71 40.86
C LYS A 421 -24.26 -1.64 41.00
N SER A 422 -24.70 -0.38 40.90
CA SER A 422 -23.89 0.81 41.10
C SER A 422 -23.36 0.91 42.53
N SER A 423 -22.03 0.94 42.70
CA SER A 423 -21.38 1.70 43.78
C SER A 423 -19.86 1.75 43.59
N ASP A 424 -19.36 2.98 43.57
CA ASP A 424 -18.09 3.50 44.09
C ASP A 424 -16.76 3.01 43.48
N VAL A 425 -16.13 3.91 42.71
CA VAL A 425 -14.70 3.86 42.38
C VAL A 425 -14.06 5.18 42.81
N SER A 426 -13.16 5.11 43.79
CA SER A 426 -12.31 6.22 44.22
C SER A 426 -11.00 6.25 43.42
N GLU A 427 -10.65 7.43 42.91
CA GLU A 427 -9.38 7.73 42.24
C GLU A 427 -8.22 7.74 43.24
N SER A 428 -7.05 7.27 42.81
CA SER A 428 -5.78 7.68 43.38
C SER A 428 -4.78 7.99 42.25
N THR A 429 -4.16 9.17 42.38
CA THR A 429 -3.20 9.75 41.43
C THR A 429 -1.91 9.97 42.20
N GLU A 430 -0.75 9.58 41.66
CA GLU A 430 0.53 10.16 42.07
C GLU A 430 1.48 10.35 40.89
N HIS A 431 2.07 11.56 40.88
CA HIS A 431 3.06 12.10 39.96
C HIS A 431 4.47 11.58 40.22
N ARG A 432 5.35 11.63 39.19
CA ARG A 432 6.71 12.22 39.36
C ARG A 432 7.38 12.59 38.02
N SER A 433 8.02 13.75 38.05
CA SER A 433 8.67 14.49 36.95
C SER A 433 10.19 14.21 36.87
N ALA A 434 10.80 14.47 35.71
CA ALA A 434 12.25 14.72 35.60
C ALA A 434 12.58 15.73 34.47
N ARG A 435 13.57 16.58 34.73
CA ARG A 435 14.02 17.75 33.93
C ARG A 435 15.24 17.45 33.04
N VAL A 436 15.37 18.32 32.05
CA VAL A 436 16.31 18.47 30.92
C VAL A 436 17.75 18.85 31.31
N ILE A 437 18.74 18.47 30.48
CA ILE A 437 20.04 19.15 30.29
C ILE A 437 20.37 19.26 28.78
N SER A 438 20.88 20.42 28.39
CA SER A 438 21.23 20.94 27.06
C SER A 438 22.73 20.82 26.73
N VAL A 439 23.11 20.64 25.45
CA VAL A 439 24.45 21.03 24.90
C VAL A 439 24.32 21.56 23.44
N VAL A 440 25.26 22.43 23.09
CA VAL A 440 25.27 23.51 22.08
C VAL A 440 26.01 23.15 20.78
N ALA A 441 25.50 23.74 19.68
CA ALA A 441 26.03 24.17 18.37
C ALA A 441 27.37 23.68 17.75
N PHE A 442 27.33 23.46 16.42
CA PHE A 442 28.32 23.94 15.43
C PHE A 442 27.62 24.24 14.08
N SER A 443 28.28 25.03 13.23
CA SER A 443 27.66 25.94 12.27
C SER A 443 28.23 25.91 10.83
N HIS A 444 27.38 26.32 9.88
CA HIS A 444 27.60 27.05 8.60
C HIS A 444 28.00 26.35 7.28
N ASN A 445 27.14 26.68 6.29
CA ASN A 445 27.33 27.05 4.87
C ASN A 445 27.13 26.03 3.73
N LEU A 446 26.10 26.38 2.93
CA LEU A 446 25.61 25.87 1.65
C LEU A 446 26.61 26.04 0.49
N PRO A 447 26.38 25.35 -0.65
CA PRO A 447 26.09 26.13 -1.86
C PRO A 447 24.99 25.58 -2.79
N LYS A 448 24.58 26.49 -3.68
CA LYS A 448 23.54 26.43 -4.74
C LYS A 448 23.87 25.46 -5.88
N ALA A 449 22.81 24.92 -6.47
CA ALA A 449 22.80 24.12 -7.70
C ALA A 449 23.00 24.97 -8.97
N MET A 450 23.75 24.45 -9.94
CA MET A 450 23.60 24.69 -11.38
C MET A 450 24.35 23.63 -12.21
N ALA A 451 23.58 23.01 -13.11
CA ALA A 451 23.88 22.61 -14.50
C ALA A 451 24.31 21.15 -14.79
N ASN A 452 23.34 20.47 -15.42
CA ASN A 452 23.33 19.26 -16.25
C ASN A 452 24.67 18.87 -16.92
N PRO A 453 25.02 17.56 -16.85
CA PRO A 453 25.14 16.80 -18.08
C PRO A 453 24.51 15.39 -18.02
N ALA A 454 24.28 14.85 -19.22
CA ALA A 454 23.89 13.46 -19.45
C ALA A 454 24.86 12.46 -18.79
N LEU A 455 24.34 11.27 -18.48
CA LEU A 455 24.91 10.19 -17.68
C LEU A 455 26.44 10.01 -17.85
N THR A 456 27.12 10.12 -16.71
CA THR A 456 28.23 9.24 -16.33
C THR A 456 27.75 8.48 -15.08
N GLU A 457 28.23 7.25 -14.82
CA GLU A 457 27.92 6.50 -13.59
C GLU A 457 28.14 7.33 -12.31
N ASP A 458 29.00 8.37 -12.39
CA ASP A 458 29.30 9.33 -11.32
C ASP A 458 28.16 10.32 -10.99
N ALA A 459 27.05 10.33 -11.75
CA ALA A 459 25.96 11.32 -11.59
C ALA A 459 24.76 10.84 -10.73
N VAL A 460 24.52 9.53 -10.60
CA VAL A 460 23.41 8.99 -9.78
C VAL A 460 23.85 8.92 -8.32
N SER A 461 22.97 9.31 -7.39
CA SER A 461 23.18 9.13 -5.95
C SER A 461 22.44 7.89 -5.45
N PRO A 462 23.13 6.76 -5.21
CA PRO A 462 22.48 5.51 -4.80
C PRO A 462 21.69 5.65 -3.50
N GLY A 463 22.22 6.44 -2.56
CA GLY A 463 21.54 6.71 -1.29
C GLY A 463 20.26 7.54 -1.46
N ALA A 464 20.27 8.53 -2.36
CA ALA A 464 19.07 9.32 -2.66
C ALA A 464 18.01 8.46 -3.35
N VAL A 465 18.39 7.63 -4.34
CA VAL A 465 17.46 6.73 -5.02
C VAL A 465 16.83 5.76 -4.02
N ALA A 466 17.62 5.09 -3.19
CA ALA A 466 17.11 4.17 -2.18
C ALA A 466 16.14 4.86 -1.20
N TRP A 467 16.48 6.06 -0.72
CA TRP A 467 15.63 6.82 0.19
C TRP A 467 14.33 7.30 -0.45
N VAL A 468 14.36 7.79 -1.68
CA VAL A 468 13.17 8.32 -2.36
C VAL A 468 12.24 7.18 -2.81
N LEU A 469 12.77 6.03 -3.24
CA LEU A 469 11.94 4.83 -3.48
C LEU A 469 11.27 4.34 -2.19
N THR A 470 12.00 4.31 -1.08
CA THR A 470 11.46 3.99 0.25
C THR A 470 10.35 4.96 0.65
N SER A 471 10.61 6.26 0.46
CA SER A 471 9.66 7.33 0.77
C SER A 471 8.41 7.25 -0.11
N THR A 472 8.56 6.88 -1.37
CA THR A 472 7.44 6.65 -2.30
C THR A 472 6.50 5.57 -1.76
N ALA A 473 7.05 4.44 -1.28
CA ALA A 473 6.24 3.39 -0.66
C ALA A 473 5.53 3.88 0.61
N PHE A 474 6.23 4.61 1.49
CA PHE A 474 5.67 5.16 2.72
C PHE A 474 4.49 6.10 2.45
N VAL A 475 4.65 7.04 1.50
CA VAL A 475 3.58 7.97 1.13
C VAL A 475 2.41 7.24 0.49
N PHE A 476 2.67 6.25 -0.36
CA PHE A 476 1.60 5.46 -0.96
C PHE A 476 0.71 4.79 0.08
N LEU A 477 1.30 4.23 1.14
CA LEU A 477 0.58 3.60 2.25
C LEU A 477 -0.30 4.59 3.04
N MET A 478 -0.01 5.90 3.00
CA MET A 478 -0.86 6.92 3.62
C MET A 478 -2.28 6.90 3.07
N THR A 479 -2.48 6.52 1.80
CA THR A 479 -3.83 6.51 1.20
C THR A 479 -4.70 5.41 1.82
N ALA A 480 -4.11 4.26 2.13
CA ALA A 480 -4.77 3.22 2.91
C ALA A 480 -5.03 3.70 4.36
N GLY A 481 -4.03 4.36 4.96
CA GLY A 481 -4.16 4.98 6.28
C GLY A 481 -5.31 5.98 6.36
N LEU A 482 -5.47 6.83 5.34
CA LEU A 482 -6.57 7.78 5.22
C LEU A 482 -7.92 7.06 5.11
N GLY A 483 -7.99 5.99 4.30
CA GLY A 483 -9.18 5.17 4.17
C GLY A 483 -9.65 4.63 5.53
N PHE A 484 -8.73 4.09 6.34
CA PHE A 484 -9.05 3.64 7.70
C PHE A 484 -9.38 4.78 8.66
N PHE A 485 -8.64 5.89 8.57
CA PHE A 485 -8.85 7.06 9.41
C PHE A 485 -10.25 7.64 9.21
N TYR A 486 -10.63 7.91 7.96
CA TYR A 486 -11.96 8.41 7.61
C TYR A 486 -13.05 7.35 7.76
N GLY A 487 -12.77 6.11 7.36
CA GLY A 487 -13.71 4.99 7.52
C GLY A 487 -14.08 4.74 8.98
N GLY A 488 -13.16 4.92 9.92
CA GLY A 488 -13.45 4.80 11.36
C GLY A 488 -14.28 5.94 11.94
N LEU A 489 -14.32 7.11 11.28
CA LEU A 489 -15.02 8.32 11.73
C LEU A 489 -16.46 8.43 11.21
N VAL A 490 -16.79 7.74 10.11
CA VAL A 490 -18.17 7.68 9.57
C VAL A 490 -19.03 6.67 10.32
N ARG A 491 -20.31 6.56 9.94
CA ARG A 491 -21.22 5.51 10.43
C ARG A 491 -20.82 4.13 9.89
N ASP A 492 -21.18 3.09 10.62
CA ASP A 492 -20.87 1.69 10.27
C ASP A 492 -21.42 1.25 8.91
N THR A 493 -22.50 1.87 8.45
CA THR A 493 -23.13 1.66 7.14
C THR A 493 -22.47 2.43 5.98
N ASN A 494 -21.39 3.17 6.25
CA ASN A 494 -20.65 3.99 5.28
C ASN A 494 -19.12 3.76 5.30
N ILE A 495 -18.63 2.84 6.13
CA ILE A 495 -17.20 2.57 6.29
C ILE A 495 -16.60 2.15 4.95
N ILE A 496 -17.25 1.23 4.25
CA ILE A 496 -16.71 0.60 3.05
C ILE A 496 -16.63 1.61 1.91
N ASN A 497 -17.70 2.36 1.64
CA ASN A 497 -17.71 3.41 0.63
C ASN A 497 -16.64 4.47 0.92
N THR A 498 -16.47 4.85 2.20
CA THR A 498 -15.46 5.84 2.60
C THR A 498 -14.03 5.34 2.36
N MET A 499 -13.73 4.10 2.73
CA MET A 499 -12.45 3.47 2.42
C MET A 499 -12.24 3.35 0.90
N MET A 500 -13.28 2.95 0.16
CA MET A 500 -13.25 2.77 -1.28
C MET A 500 -13.01 4.10 -2.04
N MET A 501 -13.50 5.22 -1.52
CA MET A 501 -13.16 6.55 -2.05
C MET A 501 -11.65 6.85 -1.94
N SER A 502 -10.97 6.36 -0.91
CA SER A 502 -9.51 6.47 -0.81
C SER A 502 -8.79 5.50 -1.75
N VAL A 503 -9.20 4.22 -1.75
CA VAL A 503 -8.57 3.17 -2.58
C VAL A 503 -8.68 3.47 -4.07
N VAL A 504 -9.85 3.93 -4.55
CA VAL A 504 -10.03 4.23 -5.98
C VAL A 504 -9.14 5.37 -6.47
N SER A 505 -8.74 6.30 -5.57
CA SER A 505 -7.76 7.35 -5.87
C SER A 505 -6.42 6.77 -6.33
N MET A 506 -5.98 5.67 -5.72
CA MET A 506 -4.73 4.97 -6.05
C MET A 506 -4.73 4.44 -7.50
N GLY A 507 -5.90 4.17 -8.07
CA GLY A 507 -6.04 3.77 -9.48
C GLY A 507 -6.15 4.96 -10.42
N ILE A 508 -7.16 5.80 -10.18
CA ILE A 508 -7.52 6.90 -11.08
C ILE A 508 -6.36 7.89 -11.20
N VAL A 509 -5.80 8.30 -10.06
CA VAL A 509 -4.78 9.36 -10.05
C VAL A 509 -3.45 8.85 -10.54
N THR A 510 -3.11 7.57 -10.31
CA THR A 510 -1.94 6.94 -10.95
C THR A 510 -2.01 7.04 -12.47
N LEU A 511 -3.15 6.67 -13.06
CA LEU A 511 -3.30 6.74 -14.52
C LEU A 511 -3.33 8.18 -15.04
N THR A 512 -4.08 9.10 -14.40
CA THR A 512 -4.09 10.49 -14.86
C THR A 512 -2.72 11.15 -14.73
N TRP A 513 -1.97 10.84 -13.68
CA TRP A 513 -0.61 11.34 -13.46
C TRP A 513 0.38 10.86 -14.52
N VAL A 514 0.37 9.57 -14.84
CA VAL A 514 1.27 8.99 -15.85
C VAL A 514 0.93 9.48 -17.25
N VAL A 515 -0.36 9.58 -17.58
CA VAL A 515 -0.76 10.00 -18.93
C VAL A 515 -0.50 11.49 -19.14
N PHE A 516 -0.82 12.36 -18.17
CA PHE A 516 -0.71 13.81 -18.33
C PHE A 516 -0.15 14.55 -17.11
N GLY A 517 -0.55 14.16 -15.89
CA GLY A 517 -0.37 14.98 -14.69
C GLY A 517 1.09 15.31 -14.37
N PHE A 518 2.02 14.35 -14.48
CA PHE A 518 3.44 14.61 -14.24
C PHE A 518 3.99 15.64 -15.22
N SER A 519 3.63 15.52 -16.50
CA SER A 519 4.08 16.45 -17.54
C SER A 519 3.51 17.86 -17.35
N TRP A 520 2.25 17.97 -16.95
CA TRP A 520 1.62 19.26 -16.64
C TRP A 520 2.15 19.90 -15.35
N ALA A 521 2.61 19.10 -14.39
CA ALA A 521 3.23 19.61 -13.18
C ALA A 521 4.69 20.03 -13.40
N PHE A 522 5.47 19.23 -14.13
CA PHE A 522 6.92 19.29 -14.12
C PHE A 522 7.59 19.48 -15.48
N GLY A 523 6.82 19.49 -16.57
CA GLY A 523 7.30 19.89 -17.90
C GLY A 523 7.65 21.38 -17.93
N ASP A 524 8.77 21.74 -18.54
CA ASP A 524 9.21 23.14 -18.66
C ASP A 524 8.48 23.82 -19.82
N ASN A 525 7.69 24.84 -19.50
CA ASN A 525 6.94 25.63 -20.47
C ASN A 525 7.33 27.12 -20.43
N GLY A 526 8.48 27.43 -19.80
CA GLY A 526 8.97 28.78 -19.56
C GLY A 526 8.30 29.50 -18.39
N SER A 527 8.97 30.52 -17.84
CA SER A 527 8.53 31.26 -16.64
C SER A 527 7.64 32.48 -16.91
N THR A 528 7.10 32.62 -18.12
CA THR A 528 6.27 33.78 -18.51
C THR A 528 5.00 33.36 -19.27
N GLY A 529 4.00 34.25 -19.30
CA GLY A 529 2.76 34.01 -20.03
C GLY A 529 1.96 32.84 -19.46
N PHE A 530 1.47 31.94 -20.33
CA PHE A 530 0.74 30.75 -19.89
C PHE A 530 1.66 29.69 -19.27
N GLY A 531 2.95 29.69 -19.63
CA GLY A 531 3.95 28.72 -19.19
C GLY A 531 4.17 28.71 -17.68
N MET A 532 3.99 29.85 -17.01
CA MET A 532 4.12 29.94 -15.54
C MET A 532 2.99 29.25 -14.76
N PHE A 533 1.91 28.84 -15.45
CA PHE A 533 0.72 28.26 -14.84
C PHE A 533 0.58 26.76 -15.06
N VAL A 534 1.22 26.20 -16.10
CA VAL A 534 1.17 24.77 -16.40
C VAL A 534 2.34 24.37 -17.30
N GLY A 535 2.84 23.16 -17.07
CA GLY A 535 3.88 22.53 -17.88
C GLY A 535 3.42 22.12 -19.28
N ASN A 536 4.14 21.15 -19.85
CA ASN A 536 4.01 20.72 -21.25
C ASN A 536 3.62 19.23 -21.35
N PHE A 537 3.83 18.56 -22.49
CA PHE A 537 3.53 17.14 -22.72
C PHE A 537 4.77 16.23 -22.85
N ASP A 538 5.96 16.75 -22.57
CA ASP A 538 7.25 16.05 -22.80
C ASP A 538 7.41 14.78 -21.97
N TYR A 539 6.70 14.67 -20.84
CA TYR A 539 6.79 13.53 -19.93
C TYR A 539 5.53 12.66 -19.92
N SER A 540 4.65 12.78 -20.92
CA SER A 540 3.47 11.91 -21.03
C SER A 540 3.87 10.44 -21.21
N LEU A 541 3.12 9.55 -20.55
CA LEU A 541 3.29 8.09 -20.57
C LEU A 541 4.61 7.55 -20.00
N TRP A 542 5.50 8.44 -19.52
CA TRP A 542 6.78 8.08 -18.90
C TRP A 542 7.66 7.17 -19.77
N MET A 543 7.66 7.38 -21.08
CA MET A 543 8.34 6.47 -22.01
C MET A 543 9.87 6.47 -21.85
N ASP A 544 10.47 7.62 -21.51
CA ASP A 544 11.93 7.83 -21.51
C ASP A 544 12.44 8.49 -20.21
N LEU A 545 11.76 8.26 -19.07
CA LEU A 545 12.10 8.91 -17.78
C LEU A 545 13.12 8.15 -16.93
N ASP A 546 13.29 6.85 -17.16
CA ASP A 546 14.18 5.98 -16.38
C ASP A 546 15.66 6.30 -16.59
N MET A 547 16.05 6.77 -17.78
CA MET A 547 17.43 7.14 -18.12
C MET A 547 17.69 8.66 -18.03
N LYS A 548 16.68 9.46 -17.68
CA LYS A 548 16.79 10.92 -17.59
C LYS A 548 17.08 11.33 -16.14
N MET A 549 18.07 12.19 -15.90
CA MET A 549 18.31 12.77 -14.57
C MET A 549 17.32 13.91 -14.25
N TRP A 550 16.90 14.00 -12.99
CA TRP A 550 16.07 15.09 -12.48
C TRP A 550 16.95 16.23 -11.96
N GLY A 551 17.25 17.20 -12.84
CA GLY A 551 18.15 18.30 -12.52
C GLY A 551 19.48 17.81 -11.95
N ASP A 552 19.99 18.49 -10.93
CA ASP A 552 21.24 18.14 -10.25
C ASP A 552 21.01 17.27 -8.99
N SER A 553 19.83 16.64 -8.85
CA SER A 553 19.44 15.92 -7.62
C SER A 553 20.13 14.58 -7.41
N GLY A 554 20.79 14.04 -8.44
CA GLY A 554 21.30 12.67 -8.43
C GLY A 554 20.21 11.59 -8.51
N LEU A 555 18.96 11.96 -8.85
CA LEU A 555 17.85 11.03 -9.04
C LEU A 555 17.49 10.87 -10.52
N PRO A 556 17.15 9.65 -10.98
CA PRO A 556 16.39 9.47 -12.21
C PRO A 556 15.03 10.16 -12.12
N ALA A 557 14.59 10.78 -13.22
CA ALA A 557 13.32 11.49 -13.33
C ALA A 557 12.13 10.57 -13.08
N LEU A 558 12.24 9.28 -13.40
CA LEU A 558 11.21 8.31 -13.08
C LEU A 558 11.02 8.09 -11.57
N VAL A 559 12.10 8.12 -10.78
CA VAL A 559 12.02 8.03 -9.31
C VAL A 559 11.28 9.24 -8.76
N PHE A 560 11.63 10.44 -9.24
CA PHE A 560 10.95 11.68 -8.86
C PHE A 560 9.48 11.68 -9.28
N ALA A 561 9.17 11.22 -10.50
CA ALA A 561 7.81 11.14 -11.02
C ALA A 561 6.91 10.19 -10.21
N ALA A 562 7.45 9.01 -9.85
CA ALA A 562 6.77 8.04 -9.00
C ALA A 562 6.57 8.58 -7.57
N PHE A 563 7.56 9.28 -7.00
CA PHE A 563 7.42 9.91 -5.69
C PHE A 563 6.31 10.96 -5.70
N GLN A 564 6.33 11.92 -6.62
CA GLN A 564 5.33 12.98 -6.74
C GLN A 564 3.91 12.46 -7.04
N MET A 565 3.80 11.34 -7.77
CA MET A 565 2.51 10.67 -7.99
C MET A 565 1.79 10.35 -6.69
N THR A 566 2.51 9.94 -5.65
CA THR A 566 1.91 9.56 -4.37
C THR A 566 1.31 10.76 -3.61
N PHE A 567 1.85 11.97 -3.82
CA PHE A 567 1.30 13.23 -3.31
C PHE A 567 -0.01 13.56 -4.04
N ALA A 568 -0.06 13.36 -5.35
CA ALA A 568 -1.27 13.54 -6.15
C ALA A 568 -2.40 12.60 -5.69
N ILE A 569 -2.08 11.33 -5.44
CA ILE A 569 -3.02 10.30 -4.97
C ILE A 569 -3.61 10.70 -3.62
N ILE A 570 -2.78 11.00 -2.62
CA ILE A 570 -3.26 11.30 -1.26
C ILE A 570 -4.04 12.61 -1.21
N SER A 571 -3.61 13.64 -1.97
CA SER A 571 -4.31 14.93 -2.08
C SER A 571 -5.74 14.74 -2.60
N SER A 572 -5.89 13.94 -3.65
CA SER A 572 -7.19 13.63 -4.25
C SER A 572 -8.06 12.80 -3.29
N ALA A 573 -7.46 11.89 -2.52
CA ALA A 573 -8.16 11.09 -1.51
C ALA A 573 -8.69 11.95 -0.34
N ILE A 574 -7.94 12.98 0.11
CA ILE A 574 -8.36 13.90 1.20
C ILE A 574 -9.71 14.58 0.89
N ILE A 575 -9.98 14.91 -0.37
CA ILE A 575 -11.23 15.55 -0.80
C ILE A 575 -12.46 14.74 -0.37
N SER A 576 -12.34 13.40 -0.28
CA SER A 576 -13.44 12.53 0.16
C SER A 576 -13.96 12.89 1.55
N GLY A 577 -13.12 13.40 2.46
CA GLY A 577 -13.51 13.68 3.83
C GLY A 577 -14.63 14.70 3.97
N SER A 578 -14.78 15.61 3.00
CA SER A 578 -15.90 16.56 2.96
C SER A 578 -17.08 16.07 2.11
N LEU A 579 -17.03 14.90 1.49
CA LEU A 579 -18.02 14.44 0.48
C LEU A 579 -18.68 13.10 0.80
N VAL A 580 -18.09 12.35 1.73
CA VAL A 580 -18.59 11.04 2.16
C VAL A 580 -20.04 11.10 2.62
N GLU A 581 -20.70 9.95 2.55
CA GLU A 581 -22.13 9.75 2.84
C GLU A 581 -23.13 10.46 1.91
N ARG A 582 -22.73 11.37 1.01
CA ARG A 582 -23.68 12.07 0.12
C ARG A 582 -23.34 12.10 -1.36
N MET A 583 -22.06 11.97 -1.74
CA MET A 583 -21.67 11.96 -3.15
C MET A 583 -21.83 10.56 -3.76
N ARG A 584 -22.32 10.47 -5.00
CA ARG A 584 -22.32 9.23 -5.77
C ARG A 584 -20.89 8.83 -6.10
N PHE A 585 -20.53 7.57 -5.86
CA PHE A 585 -19.19 7.05 -6.11
C PHE A 585 -18.69 7.27 -7.54
N SER A 586 -19.53 7.07 -8.56
CA SER A 586 -19.15 7.32 -9.96
C SER A 586 -18.89 8.80 -10.24
N ALA A 587 -19.64 9.71 -9.62
CA ALA A 587 -19.40 11.14 -9.75
C ALA A 587 -18.09 11.53 -9.04
N TYR A 588 -17.80 10.94 -7.88
CA TYR A 588 -16.53 11.14 -7.19
C TYR A 588 -15.34 10.69 -8.05
N CYS A 589 -15.42 9.51 -8.71
CA CYS A 589 -14.38 9.02 -9.61
C CYS A 589 -14.07 10.01 -10.76
N ILE A 590 -15.11 10.54 -11.42
CA ILE A 590 -14.95 11.53 -12.50
C ILE A 590 -14.34 12.83 -11.95
N MET A 591 -14.81 13.27 -10.78
CA MET A 591 -14.29 14.48 -10.14
C MET A 591 -12.81 14.32 -9.81
N LEU A 592 -12.35 13.18 -9.28
CA LEU A 592 -10.93 12.93 -9.01
C LEU A 592 -10.07 13.01 -10.28
N ALA A 593 -10.52 12.39 -11.37
CA ALA A 593 -9.80 12.42 -12.64
C ALA A 593 -9.64 13.85 -13.16
N LEU A 594 -10.72 14.64 -13.12
CA LEU A 594 -10.70 16.04 -13.56
C LEU A 594 -9.89 16.92 -12.60
N TRP A 595 -10.08 16.77 -11.29
CA TRP A 595 -9.45 17.60 -10.28
C TRP A 595 -7.93 17.37 -10.22
N SER A 596 -7.49 16.11 -10.31
CA SER A 596 -6.05 15.78 -10.33
C SER A 596 -5.32 16.42 -11.51
N LEU A 597 -5.98 16.56 -12.66
CA LEU A 597 -5.40 17.16 -13.86
C LEU A 597 -5.57 18.68 -13.92
N LEU A 598 -6.75 19.21 -13.58
CA LEU A 598 -7.08 20.62 -13.82
C LEU A 598 -6.79 21.53 -12.62
N ILE A 599 -6.62 20.96 -11.43
CA ILE A 599 -6.35 21.71 -10.19
C ILE A 599 -5.01 21.29 -9.62
N TYR A 600 -4.84 20.00 -9.31
CA TYR A 600 -3.63 19.55 -8.63
C TYR A 600 -2.38 19.74 -9.48
N ALA A 601 -2.35 19.24 -10.72
CA ALA A 601 -1.15 19.35 -11.57
C ALA A 601 -0.73 20.82 -11.86
N PRO A 602 -1.64 21.75 -12.21
CA PRO A 602 -1.29 23.16 -12.34
C PRO A 602 -0.82 23.79 -11.04
N LEU A 603 -1.49 23.54 -9.90
CA LEU A 603 -1.05 24.10 -8.62
C LEU A 603 0.32 23.54 -8.19
N CYS A 604 0.56 22.26 -8.44
CA CYS A 604 1.86 21.63 -8.29
C CYS A 604 2.90 22.34 -9.18
N HIS A 605 2.57 22.66 -10.43
CA HIS A 605 3.44 23.43 -11.30
C HIS A 605 3.75 24.82 -10.71
N TRP A 606 2.77 25.53 -10.17
CA TRP A 606 2.97 26.87 -9.61
C TRP A 606 3.98 26.89 -8.47
N VAL A 607 3.99 25.84 -7.64
CA VAL A 607 4.77 25.78 -6.40
C VAL A 607 6.10 25.04 -6.60
N TRP A 608 6.12 23.94 -7.36
CA TRP A 608 7.26 23.04 -7.51
C TRP A 608 7.74 22.84 -8.94
N GLY A 609 6.95 23.24 -9.95
CA GLY A 609 7.30 23.08 -11.35
C GLY A 609 8.37 24.08 -11.82
N PRO A 610 9.18 23.74 -12.83
CA PRO A 610 10.09 24.68 -13.46
C PRO A 610 9.33 25.90 -14.02
N GLY A 611 9.70 27.12 -13.62
CA GLY A 611 9.02 28.36 -14.05
C GLY A 611 7.70 28.67 -13.33
N GLY A 612 7.32 27.86 -12.34
CA GLY A 612 6.13 28.06 -11.51
C GLY A 612 6.18 29.35 -10.70
N TRP A 613 5.17 30.20 -10.84
CA TRP A 613 5.24 31.56 -10.31
C TRP A 613 5.24 31.70 -8.77
N ILE A 614 4.63 30.76 -8.03
CA ILE A 614 4.67 30.78 -6.55
C ILE A 614 6.06 30.39 -6.04
N GLY A 615 6.67 29.38 -6.68
CA GLY A 615 8.06 28.99 -6.44
C GLY A 615 9.02 30.13 -6.76
N GLU A 616 8.89 30.75 -7.94
CA GLU A 616 9.70 31.90 -8.38
C GLU A 616 9.53 33.15 -7.50
N MET A 617 8.32 33.36 -6.94
CA MET A 617 8.09 34.40 -5.93
C MET A 617 8.92 34.16 -4.66
N GLY A 618 9.33 32.91 -4.40
CA GLY A 618 10.10 32.48 -3.24
C GLY A 618 9.23 32.15 -2.02
N ALA A 619 8.00 31.68 -2.24
CA ALA A 619 7.23 31.06 -1.18
C ALA A 619 7.78 29.64 -0.92
N LEU A 620 8.00 29.32 0.35
CA LEU A 620 8.49 28.03 0.82
C LEU A 620 7.32 27.07 1.02
N ASP A 621 7.37 25.93 0.35
CA ASP A 621 6.44 24.82 0.59
C ASP A 621 7.19 23.49 0.44
N PHE A 622 7.73 23.01 1.56
CA PHE A 622 8.68 21.90 1.55
C PHE A 622 8.09 20.59 1.02
N ALA A 623 6.89 20.22 1.49
CA ALA A 623 6.26 18.95 1.17
C ALA A 623 4.76 19.08 0.83
N GLY A 624 4.18 20.28 0.76
CA GLY A 624 2.87 20.48 0.14
C GLY A 624 1.79 21.00 1.08
N GLY A 625 2.13 21.96 1.94
CA GLY A 625 1.12 22.74 2.66
C GLY A 625 0.08 23.32 1.70
N THR A 626 0.53 23.96 0.61
CA THR A 626 -0.34 24.57 -0.40
C THR A 626 -0.84 23.53 -1.40
N VAL A 627 0.08 22.75 -1.99
CA VAL A 627 -0.23 21.84 -3.10
C VAL A 627 -1.11 20.67 -2.66
N VAL A 628 -0.93 20.15 -1.45
CA VAL A 628 -1.65 18.97 -0.94
C VAL A 628 -2.77 19.39 0.00
N HIS A 629 -2.46 20.07 1.11
CA HIS A 629 -3.42 20.25 2.20
C HIS A 629 -4.41 21.40 1.99
N ILE A 630 -3.93 22.59 1.62
CA ILE A 630 -4.81 23.73 1.31
C ILE A 630 -5.71 23.36 0.12
N SER A 631 -5.11 22.84 -0.96
CA SER A 631 -5.85 22.56 -2.18
C SER A 631 -6.98 21.54 -1.96
N SER A 632 -6.68 20.39 -1.35
CA SER A 632 -7.65 19.31 -1.12
C SER A 632 -8.70 19.70 -0.10
N GLY A 633 -8.32 20.32 1.03
CA GLY A 633 -9.25 20.76 2.07
C GLY A 633 -10.23 21.82 1.57
N VAL A 634 -9.74 22.82 0.84
CA VAL A 634 -10.60 23.86 0.22
C VAL A 634 -11.50 23.25 -0.85
N SER A 635 -10.97 22.36 -1.69
CA SER A 635 -11.74 21.70 -2.74
C SER A 635 -12.87 20.83 -2.17
N GLY A 636 -12.57 20.07 -1.11
CA GLY A 636 -13.56 19.31 -0.34
C GLY A 636 -14.66 20.20 0.22
N LEU A 637 -14.29 21.32 0.85
CA LEU A 637 -15.25 22.28 1.40
C LEU A 637 -16.18 22.85 0.32
N VAL A 638 -15.62 23.28 -0.81
CA VAL A 638 -16.39 23.87 -1.92
C VAL A 638 -17.32 22.83 -2.56
N ALA A 639 -16.80 21.64 -2.86
CA ALA A 639 -17.61 20.56 -3.42
C ALA A 639 -18.73 20.15 -2.44
N GLY A 640 -18.43 20.07 -1.14
CA GLY A 640 -19.40 19.82 -0.08
C GLY A 640 -20.49 20.90 0.00
N GLY A 641 -20.10 22.16 -0.08
CA GLY A 641 -21.02 23.31 -0.13
C GLY A 641 -21.96 23.26 -1.34
N ILE A 642 -21.47 22.90 -2.52
CA ILE A 642 -22.29 22.79 -3.75
C ILE A 642 -23.26 21.60 -3.70
N LEU A 643 -22.86 20.50 -3.05
CA LEU A 643 -23.72 19.34 -2.80
C LEU A 643 -24.78 19.60 -1.72
N GLY A 644 -24.49 20.50 -0.79
CA GLY A 644 -25.32 20.82 0.37
C GLY A 644 -25.13 19.84 1.54
N PRO A 645 -25.64 20.20 2.74
CA PRO A 645 -25.46 19.41 3.96
C PRO A 645 -26.12 18.03 3.90
N ARG A 646 -25.65 17.07 4.72
CA ARG A 646 -26.27 15.75 4.84
C ARG A 646 -27.70 15.82 5.39
N ARG A 647 -28.59 14.95 4.91
CA ARG A 647 -29.98 14.86 5.35
C ARG A 647 -30.08 13.87 6.52
N HIS A 648 -30.73 14.30 7.62
CA HIS A 648 -31.16 13.42 8.73
C HIS A 648 -30.06 12.61 9.44
N VAL A 649 -28.81 13.06 9.41
CA VAL A 649 -27.77 12.51 10.28
C VAL A 649 -27.91 13.20 11.63
N GLU A 650 -28.34 12.47 12.67
CA GLU A 650 -28.08 12.89 14.04
C GLU A 650 -26.57 13.16 14.10
N LYS A 651 -26.18 14.43 14.28
CA LYS A 651 -24.79 14.87 14.17
C LYS A 651 -23.83 14.19 15.16
N ASP A 652 -24.31 13.29 16.00
CA ASP A 652 -23.65 12.86 17.24
C ASP A 652 -23.67 11.32 17.44
N LEU A 653 -23.56 10.54 16.35
CA LEU A 653 -23.44 9.08 16.45
C LEU A 653 -22.05 8.59 16.89
N GLY A 654 -21.06 9.49 16.97
CA GLY A 654 -19.68 9.15 17.27
C GLY A 654 -18.99 8.32 16.17
N PRO A 655 -17.71 7.98 16.33
CA PRO A 655 -16.95 7.17 15.37
C PRO A 655 -17.46 5.72 15.33
N ALA A 656 -17.64 5.13 14.14
CA ALA A 656 -18.05 3.72 14.05
C ALA A 656 -16.99 2.74 14.54
N ASN A 657 -15.70 3.05 14.37
CA ASN A 657 -14.62 2.17 14.78
C ASN A 657 -13.36 2.95 15.19
N VAL A 658 -13.21 3.20 16.50
CA VAL A 658 -12.04 3.91 17.06
C VAL A 658 -10.71 3.21 16.76
N PRO A 659 -10.59 1.87 16.87
CA PRO A 659 -9.38 1.16 16.41
C PRO A 659 -9.00 1.46 14.95
N PHE A 660 -9.95 1.62 14.04
CA PHE A 660 -9.64 2.01 12.65
C PHE A 660 -9.12 3.44 12.55
N VAL A 661 -9.66 4.37 13.34
CA VAL A 661 -9.11 5.73 13.43
C VAL A 661 -7.66 5.71 13.91
N ILE A 662 -7.36 4.90 14.93
CA ILE A 662 -5.99 4.75 15.46
C ILE A 662 -5.08 4.09 14.41
N LEU A 663 -5.50 2.98 13.80
CA LEU A 663 -4.74 2.30 12.76
C LEU A 663 -4.43 3.24 11.59
N GLY A 664 -5.45 3.95 11.10
CA GLY A 664 -5.32 4.94 10.04
C GLY A 664 -4.37 6.08 10.43
N GLY A 665 -4.53 6.64 11.65
CA GLY A 665 -3.65 7.67 12.18
C GLY A 665 -2.19 7.22 12.30
N CYS A 666 -1.94 5.98 12.74
CA CYS A 666 -0.60 5.40 12.80
C CYS A 666 0.01 5.21 11.40
N LEU A 667 -0.76 4.71 10.43
CA LEU A 667 -0.31 4.55 9.04
C LEU A 667 -0.04 5.91 8.38
N LEU A 668 -0.87 6.93 8.65
CA LEU A 668 -0.65 8.30 8.20
C LEU A 668 0.65 8.87 8.78
N TRP A 669 0.88 8.72 10.09
CA TRP A 669 2.11 9.19 10.72
C TRP A 669 3.35 8.46 10.17
N PHE A 670 3.30 7.13 10.06
CA PHE A 670 4.37 6.34 9.46
C PHE A 670 4.69 6.80 8.03
N GLY A 671 3.66 6.93 7.19
CA GLY A 671 3.84 7.37 5.81
C GLY A 671 4.36 8.81 5.70
N TRP A 672 4.01 9.67 6.65
CA TRP A 672 4.46 11.06 6.69
C TRP A 672 5.98 11.21 6.84
N LEU A 673 6.65 10.18 7.37
CA LEU A 673 8.12 10.15 7.45
C LEU A 673 8.73 10.16 6.05
N GLY A 674 8.16 9.40 5.11
CA GLY A 674 8.52 9.46 3.70
C GLY A 674 8.01 10.72 3.02
N PHE A 675 6.82 11.21 3.40
CA PHE A 675 6.22 12.42 2.83
C PHE A 675 7.12 13.65 3.03
N ASN A 676 7.48 13.96 4.27
CA ASN A 676 8.35 15.08 4.56
C ASN A 676 9.82 14.70 4.32
N GLY A 677 10.29 13.57 4.84
CA GLY A 677 11.70 13.20 4.73
C GLY A 677 12.17 12.96 3.29
N GLY A 678 11.33 12.38 2.45
CA GLY A 678 11.60 12.16 1.02
C GLY A 678 11.59 13.45 0.19
N SER A 679 10.86 14.48 0.64
CA SER A 679 10.80 15.78 -0.03
C SER A 679 12.12 16.55 -0.02
N ALA A 680 13.11 16.11 0.78
CA ALA A 680 14.47 16.60 0.68
C ALA A 680 15.18 16.18 -0.62
N LEU A 681 14.76 15.08 -1.26
CA LEU A 681 15.34 14.47 -2.47
C LEU A 681 16.83 14.09 -2.38
N SER A 682 17.50 14.40 -1.27
CA SER A 682 18.91 14.13 -0.98
C SER A 682 19.08 13.63 0.45
N VAL A 683 20.17 12.91 0.68
CA VAL A 683 20.58 12.39 1.99
C VAL A 683 21.92 12.98 2.47
N THR A 684 22.53 13.90 1.71
CA THR A 684 23.92 14.36 1.96
C THR A 684 24.02 15.64 2.77
N ASP A 685 22.99 16.49 2.76
CA ASP A 685 22.98 17.83 3.37
C ASP A 685 22.31 17.87 4.76
N GLY A 686 21.81 16.73 5.24
CA GLY A 686 21.10 16.59 6.51
C GLY A 686 19.65 17.11 6.51
N VAL A 687 19.12 17.60 5.38
CA VAL A 687 17.75 18.13 5.29
C VAL A 687 16.72 17.03 5.48
N ALA A 688 16.93 15.84 4.90
CA ALA A 688 16.05 14.68 5.11
C ALA A 688 15.94 14.30 6.59
N ALA A 689 17.09 14.22 7.29
CA ALA A 689 17.12 13.92 8.72
C ALA A 689 16.39 14.97 9.55
N ARG A 690 16.58 16.26 9.22
CA ARG A 690 15.85 17.37 9.85
C ARG A 690 14.34 17.25 9.62
N ALA A 691 13.92 17.00 8.38
CA ALA A 691 12.51 16.87 8.03
C ALA A 691 11.83 15.69 8.74
N VAL A 692 12.49 14.54 8.86
CA VAL A 692 11.98 13.41 9.64
C VAL A 692 11.84 13.78 11.12
N ALA A 693 12.87 14.41 11.70
CA ALA A 693 12.87 14.81 13.11
C ALA A 693 11.76 15.84 13.42
N THR A 694 11.63 16.88 12.60
CA THR A 694 10.60 17.92 12.80
C THR A 694 9.19 17.35 12.65
N THR A 695 8.99 16.40 11.72
CA THR A 695 7.71 15.70 11.52
C THR A 695 7.26 14.94 12.78
N PHE A 696 8.15 14.12 13.35
CA PHE A 696 7.86 13.40 14.59
C PHE A 696 7.54 14.35 15.75
N VAL A 697 8.37 15.36 15.94
CA VAL A 697 8.28 16.27 17.09
C VAL A 697 7.05 17.15 16.99
N ALA A 698 6.71 17.68 15.82
CA ALA A 698 5.51 18.50 15.61
C ALA A 698 4.23 17.70 15.86
N SER A 699 4.13 16.48 15.30
CA SER A 699 2.98 15.60 15.49
C SER A 699 2.78 15.25 16.98
N ALA A 700 3.86 14.86 17.67
CA ALA A 700 3.81 14.55 19.10
C ALA A 700 3.38 15.77 19.94
N SER A 701 3.94 16.95 19.66
CA SER A 701 3.55 18.18 20.34
C SER A 701 2.07 18.51 20.10
N SER A 702 1.61 18.39 18.85
CA SER A 702 0.23 18.70 18.48
C SER A 702 -0.77 17.74 19.09
N MET A 703 -0.48 16.44 19.10
CA MET A 703 -1.27 15.42 19.79
C MET A 703 -1.44 15.75 21.28
N LEU A 704 -0.36 16.05 21.98
CA LEU A 704 -0.41 16.39 23.41
C LEU A 704 -1.19 17.68 23.66
N THR A 705 -1.00 18.71 22.82
CA THR A 705 -1.76 19.95 22.90
C THR A 705 -3.26 19.69 22.66
N TRP A 706 -3.62 18.91 21.66
CA TRP A 706 -5.01 18.56 21.36
C TRP A 706 -5.67 17.81 22.53
N LEU A 707 -4.99 16.80 23.09
CA LEU A 707 -5.50 16.06 24.24
C LEU A 707 -5.69 16.94 25.47
N ALA A 708 -4.80 17.91 25.68
CA ALA A 708 -4.94 18.90 26.75
C ALA A 708 -6.14 19.83 26.50
N LEU A 709 -6.31 20.33 25.26
CA LEU A 709 -7.47 21.15 24.88
C LEU A 709 -8.78 20.39 25.07
N GLU A 710 -8.88 19.14 24.63
CA GLU A 710 -10.06 18.30 24.87
C GLU A 710 -10.31 18.08 26.36
N ARG A 711 -9.27 17.80 27.15
CA ARG A 711 -9.43 17.65 28.60
C ARG A 711 -9.94 18.92 29.27
N ILE A 712 -9.40 20.09 28.88
CA ILE A 712 -9.76 21.39 29.45
C ILE A 712 -11.17 21.82 29.03
N LEU A 713 -11.51 21.67 27.74
CA LEU A 713 -12.75 22.22 27.17
C LEU A 713 -13.92 21.21 27.16
N LYS A 714 -13.62 19.92 26.99
CA LYS A 714 -14.60 18.83 26.86
C LYS A 714 -14.56 17.83 28.04
N GLY A 715 -13.62 17.99 28.97
CA GLY A 715 -13.54 17.21 30.21
C GLY A 715 -12.89 15.83 30.08
N LYS A 716 -12.59 15.33 28.88
CA LYS A 716 -11.94 14.02 28.65
C LYS A 716 -10.99 14.09 27.47
N SER A 717 -9.87 13.36 27.57
CA SER A 717 -8.94 13.11 26.46
C SER A 717 -9.37 11.84 25.72
N THR A 718 -9.49 11.89 24.40
CA THR A 718 -10.01 10.76 23.60
C THR A 718 -8.93 10.18 22.66
N SER A 719 -9.05 8.88 22.32
CA SER A 719 -8.14 8.25 21.34
C SER A 719 -8.33 8.82 19.92
N VAL A 720 -9.55 9.23 19.59
CA VAL A 720 -9.84 9.96 18.35
C VAL A 720 -9.14 11.31 18.37
N GLY A 721 -9.28 12.08 19.44
CA GLY A 721 -8.58 13.35 19.62
C GLY A 721 -7.06 13.23 19.56
N ALA A 722 -6.48 12.15 20.11
CA ALA A 722 -5.05 11.87 19.96
C ALA A 722 -4.65 11.73 18.48
N SER A 723 -5.42 10.93 17.72
CA SER A 723 -5.15 10.66 16.31
C SER A 723 -5.35 11.91 15.44
N VAL A 724 -6.45 12.64 15.67
CA VAL A 724 -6.77 13.91 15.00
C VAL A 724 -5.72 14.97 15.31
N GLY A 725 -5.32 15.12 16.57
CA GLY A 725 -4.29 16.07 16.99
C GLY A 725 -2.91 15.75 16.40
N ALA A 726 -2.54 14.47 16.31
CA ALA A 726 -1.33 14.06 15.62
C ALA A 726 -1.36 14.46 14.13
N VAL A 727 -2.47 14.16 13.43
CA VAL A 727 -2.66 14.55 12.01
C VAL A 727 -2.63 16.07 11.83
N ALA A 728 -3.24 16.85 12.72
CA ALA A 728 -3.17 18.31 12.67
C ALA A 728 -1.71 18.81 12.73
N GLY A 729 -0.89 18.23 13.60
CA GLY A 729 0.54 18.54 13.70
C GLY A 729 1.31 18.17 12.44
N LEU A 730 1.04 17.00 11.87
CA LEU A 730 1.63 16.54 10.61
C LEU A 730 1.30 17.48 9.44
N VAL A 731 0.05 17.92 9.32
CA VAL A 731 -0.35 18.91 8.31
C VAL A 731 0.38 20.24 8.52
N CYS A 732 0.38 20.77 9.75
CA CYS A 732 0.96 22.09 10.03
C CYS A 732 2.48 22.13 9.79
N ILE A 733 3.21 21.04 10.05
CA ILE A 733 4.66 20.99 9.83
C ILE A 733 5.05 20.77 8.37
N THR A 734 4.15 20.24 7.54
CA THR A 734 4.43 19.86 6.14
C THR A 734 5.12 20.95 5.29
N PRO A 735 4.63 22.19 5.21
CA PRO A 735 5.32 23.23 4.44
C PRO A 735 6.66 23.67 5.05
N ALA A 736 6.91 23.36 6.33
CA ALA A 736 8.04 23.86 7.11
C ALA A 736 9.11 22.79 7.40
N ALA A 737 8.83 21.50 7.20
CA ALA A 737 9.57 20.40 7.84
C ALA A 737 11.07 20.43 7.57
N GLY A 738 11.46 20.77 6.33
CA GLY A 738 12.85 20.95 5.94
C GLY A 738 13.44 22.33 6.23
N PHE A 739 12.66 23.32 6.63
CA PHE A 739 13.09 24.72 6.82
C PHE A 739 13.19 25.16 8.28
N VAL A 740 12.71 24.35 9.24
CA VAL A 740 12.68 24.70 10.66
C VAL A 740 13.51 23.75 11.51
N THR A 741 13.89 24.20 12.71
CA THR A 741 14.59 23.34 13.67
C THR A 741 13.59 22.44 14.43
N PRO A 742 14.03 21.29 15.00
CA PRO A 742 13.17 20.48 15.87
C PRO A 742 12.61 21.24 17.09
N GLY A 743 13.29 22.30 17.55
CA GLY A 743 12.76 23.17 18.60
C GLY A 743 11.54 23.96 18.12
N TRP A 744 11.62 24.56 16.93
CA TRP A 744 10.50 25.31 16.35
C TRP A 744 9.37 24.41 15.87
N SER A 745 9.63 23.15 15.52
CA SER A 745 8.56 22.20 15.19
C SER A 745 7.64 21.90 16.37
N ILE A 746 8.14 21.96 17.62
CA ILE A 746 7.29 21.90 18.83
C ILE A 746 6.30 23.08 18.82
N ALA A 747 6.79 24.30 18.59
CA ALA A 747 5.95 25.48 18.53
C ALA A 747 4.90 25.38 17.42
N ILE A 748 5.29 24.88 16.24
CA ILE A 748 4.36 24.65 15.12
C ILE A 748 3.27 23.66 15.51
N GLY A 749 3.62 22.52 16.13
CA GLY A 749 2.65 21.55 16.61
C GLY A 749 1.71 22.12 17.68
N ALA A 750 2.26 22.84 18.66
CA ALA A 750 1.53 23.43 19.78
C ALA A 750 0.63 24.62 19.40
N LEU A 751 0.98 25.37 18.34
CA LEU A 751 0.16 26.47 17.82
C LEU A 751 -0.84 25.98 16.76
N GLY A 752 -0.45 24.98 15.96
CA GLY A 752 -1.28 24.37 14.94
C GLY A 752 -2.48 23.61 15.49
N ALA A 753 -2.31 22.87 16.60
CA ALA A 753 -3.43 22.16 17.24
C ALA A 753 -4.59 23.08 17.66
N PRO A 754 -4.37 24.15 18.47
CA PRO A 754 -5.41 25.11 18.80
C PRO A 754 -6.04 25.78 17.59
N TRP A 755 -5.26 26.05 16.54
CA TRP A 755 -5.76 26.64 15.30
C TRP A 755 -6.75 25.72 14.58
N CYS A 756 -6.36 24.47 14.36
CA CYS A 756 -7.22 23.47 13.71
C CYS A 756 -8.44 23.18 14.58
N PHE A 757 -8.25 22.98 15.89
CA PHE A 757 -9.33 22.74 16.85
C PHE A 757 -10.36 23.88 16.82
N ALA A 758 -9.91 25.14 16.91
CA ALA A 758 -10.80 26.29 16.86
C ALA A 758 -11.54 26.41 15.52
N THR A 759 -10.88 26.05 14.40
CA THR A 759 -11.52 26.02 13.08
C THR A 759 -12.66 25.00 13.05
N VAL A 760 -12.41 23.77 13.51
CA VAL A 760 -13.41 22.69 13.57
C VAL A 760 -14.60 23.09 14.44
N GLU A 761 -14.35 23.59 15.65
CA GLU A 761 -15.41 24.05 16.56
C GLU A 761 -16.21 25.22 15.96
N LEU A 762 -15.54 26.16 15.31
CA LEU A 762 -16.21 27.29 14.65
C LEU A 762 -17.10 26.80 13.50
N MET A 763 -16.59 25.92 12.65
CA MET A 763 -17.35 25.36 11.52
C MET A 763 -18.57 24.58 11.98
N ASN A 764 -18.42 23.75 13.01
CA ASN A 764 -19.52 23.01 13.61
C ASN A 764 -20.57 23.94 14.24
N LYS A 765 -20.14 25.05 14.83
CA LYS A 765 -21.03 26.06 15.44
C LYS A 765 -21.77 26.91 14.41
N ILE A 766 -21.08 27.41 13.37
CA ILE A 766 -21.71 28.26 12.34
C ILE A 766 -22.58 27.45 11.39
N ASN A 767 -22.25 26.16 11.19
CA ASN A 767 -23.01 25.20 10.38
C ASN A 767 -23.36 25.70 8.97
N LEU A 768 -22.48 26.52 8.37
CA LEU A 768 -22.68 27.05 7.01
C LEU A 768 -22.41 25.98 5.94
N VAL A 769 -21.41 25.12 6.17
CA VAL A 769 -21.04 24.01 5.29
C VAL A 769 -20.80 22.78 6.14
N ASP A 770 -21.35 21.64 5.72
CA ASP A 770 -21.12 20.32 6.34
C ASP A 770 -19.79 19.75 5.84
N ASP A 771 -18.70 20.10 6.51
CA ASP A 771 -17.39 19.47 6.32
C ASP A 771 -17.34 18.15 7.10
N THR A 772 -17.72 17.06 6.45
CA THR A 772 -18.21 15.85 7.12
C THR A 772 -17.24 15.20 8.08
N LEU A 773 -15.95 15.16 7.74
CA LEU A 773 -14.88 14.59 8.57
C LEU A 773 -13.85 15.65 8.96
N ASP A 774 -14.25 16.92 8.98
CA ASP A 774 -13.37 18.05 9.29
C ASP A 774 -12.14 18.13 8.37
N ALA A 775 -12.27 17.72 7.10
CA ALA A 775 -11.15 17.66 6.17
C ALA A 775 -10.60 19.06 5.83
N PHE A 776 -11.46 20.07 5.71
CA PHE A 776 -11.01 21.46 5.65
C PHE A 776 -10.44 21.91 7.00
N GLY A 777 -11.10 21.57 8.11
CA GLY A 777 -10.65 21.96 9.46
C GLY A 777 -9.22 21.51 9.77
N LEU A 778 -8.84 20.30 9.32
CA LEU A 778 -7.51 19.73 9.51
C LEU A 778 -6.56 20.05 8.35
N HIS A 779 -6.94 19.78 7.10
CA HIS A 779 -6.03 19.94 5.95
C HIS A 779 -6.04 21.36 5.41
N GLY A 780 -7.22 21.91 5.09
CA GLY A 780 -7.34 23.25 4.54
C GLY A 780 -6.77 24.32 5.48
N SER A 781 -7.32 24.39 6.69
CA SER A 781 -6.92 25.34 7.73
C SER A 781 -5.55 25.03 8.32
N GLY A 782 -5.23 23.76 8.56
CA GLY A 782 -3.90 23.36 9.04
C GLY A 782 -2.80 23.66 8.02
N GLY A 783 -3.06 23.52 6.72
CA GLY A 783 -2.12 23.90 5.66
C GLY A 783 -1.87 25.41 5.63
N ILE A 784 -2.93 26.23 5.80
CA ILE A 784 -2.83 27.69 5.94
C ILE A 784 -2.00 28.04 7.18
N ALA A 785 -2.30 27.43 8.33
CA ALA A 785 -1.56 27.64 9.56
C ALA A 785 -0.08 27.27 9.38
N GLY A 786 0.20 26.11 8.78
CA GLY A 786 1.56 25.67 8.47
C GLY A 786 2.31 26.64 7.57
N ALA A 787 1.69 27.15 6.51
CA ALA A 787 2.31 28.11 5.59
C ALA A 787 2.67 29.42 6.31
N ILE A 788 1.76 29.95 7.15
CA ILE A 788 1.98 31.14 7.98
C ILE A 788 3.12 30.90 8.97
N LEU A 789 3.07 29.79 9.70
CA LEU A 789 4.07 29.44 10.72
C LEU A 789 5.45 29.17 10.09
N THR A 790 5.50 28.68 8.85
CA THR A 790 6.75 28.58 8.06
C THR A 790 7.35 29.96 7.83
N GLY A 791 6.55 30.94 7.41
CA GLY A 791 7.03 32.32 7.21
C GLY A 791 7.49 33.01 8.49
N ILE A 792 7.07 32.50 9.65
CA ILE A 792 7.53 32.98 10.96
C ILE A 792 8.83 32.28 11.37
N PHE A 793 8.87 30.94 11.30
CA PHE A 793 9.91 30.12 11.95
C PHE A 793 10.98 29.54 11.02
N ALA A 794 10.89 29.71 9.70
CA ALA A 794 11.92 29.26 8.77
C ALA A 794 13.29 29.82 9.17
N VAL A 795 14.30 28.95 9.22
CA VAL A 795 15.67 29.33 9.54
C VAL A 795 16.18 30.32 8.49
N GLU A 796 16.98 31.30 8.94
CA GLU A 796 17.52 32.42 8.15
C GLU A 796 16.48 33.46 7.69
N ASP A 797 15.43 33.06 6.99
CA ASP A 797 14.50 33.99 6.32
C ASP A 797 13.23 34.30 7.12
N GLY A 798 12.82 33.42 8.04
CA GLY A 798 11.62 33.57 8.84
C GLY A 798 11.61 34.84 9.68
N LEU A 799 10.42 35.37 9.97
CA LEU A 799 10.25 36.64 10.69
C LEU A 799 11.08 36.74 11.98
N ILE A 800 11.22 35.64 12.73
CA ILE A 800 11.98 35.65 13.99
C ILE A 800 13.50 35.73 13.79
N TYR A 801 14.01 35.36 12.62
CA TYR A 801 15.43 35.36 12.28
C TYR A 801 15.81 36.62 11.49
N SER A 802 15.02 36.94 10.46
CA SER A 802 15.31 38.05 9.56
C SER A 802 14.78 39.40 10.05
N GLY A 803 13.81 39.41 10.96
CA GLY A 803 13.08 40.62 11.37
C GLY A 803 12.19 41.22 10.25
N SER A 804 12.09 40.55 9.11
CA SER A 804 11.39 41.02 7.91
C SER A 804 10.07 40.28 7.72
N PHE A 805 9.02 41.03 7.38
CA PHE A 805 7.72 40.46 6.99
C PHE A 805 7.70 39.91 5.55
N LEU A 806 8.81 39.98 4.82
CA LEU A 806 8.84 39.63 3.40
C LEU A 806 8.48 38.15 3.15
N LEU A 807 9.16 37.21 3.81
CA LEU A 807 8.84 35.78 3.64
C LEU A 807 7.41 35.49 4.09
N LEU A 808 6.99 36.01 5.25
CA LEU A 808 5.63 35.84 5.74
C LEU A 808 4.58 36.36 4.72
N GLY A 809 4.84 37.51 4.09
CA GLY A 809 4.00 38.05 3.03
C GLY A 809 3.92 37.13 1.80
N LYS A 810 5.06 36.55 1.37
CA LYS A 810 5.11 35.56 0.27
C LYS A 810 4.32 34.30 0.60
N GLN A 811 4.46 33.78 1.82
CA GLN A 811 3.70 32.62 2.30
C GLN A 811 2.19 32.87 2.27
N ILE A 812 1.75 34.03 2.78
CA ILE A 812 0.33 34.42 2.78
C ILE A 812 -0.17 34.55 1.34
N ALA A 813 0.59 35.19 0.45
CA ALA A 813 0.21 35.33 -0.96
C ALA A 813 0.09 33.97 -1.66
N GLY A 814 1.04 33.06 -1.46
CA GLY A 814 1.00 31.70 -2.02
C GLY A 814 -0.19 30.89 -1.48
N ALA A 815 -0.43 30.93 -0.17
CA ALA A 815 -1.56 30.25 0.46
C ALA A 815 -2.91 30.77 -0.07
N LEU A 816 -3.08 32.10 -0.17
CA LEU A 816 -4.30 32.71 -0.71
C LEU A 816 -4.51 32.37 -2.19
N ALA A 817 -3.44 32.33 -2.99
CA ALA A 817 -3.53 31.89 -4.38
C ALA A 817 -3.96 30.42 -4.49
N GLY A 818 -3.40 29.54 -3.66
CA GLY A 818 -3.81 28.14 -3.57
C GLY A 818 -5.28 27.98 -3.17
N VAL A 819 -5.75 28.74 -2.17
CA VAL A 819 -7.17 28.79 -1.76
C VAL A 819 -8.04 29.25 -2.94
N ALA A 820 -7.72 30.37 -3.57
CA ALA A 820 -8.53 30.95 -4.63
C ALA A 820 -8.62 30.02 -5.85
N PHE A 821 -7.49 29.47 -6.31
CA PHE A 821 -7.44 28.57 -7.46
C PHE A 821 -8.22 27.27 -7.19
N SER A 822 -7.99 26.67 -6.03
CA SER A 822 -8.66 25.41 -5.65
C SER A 822 -10.16 25.61 -5.45
N ALA A 823 -10.58 26.73 -4.85
CA ALA A 823 -11.99 27.04 -4.64
C ALA A 823 -12.72 27.30 -5.97
N VAL A 824 -12.18 28.20 -6.81
CA VAL A 824 -12.81 28.57 -8.09
C VAL A 824 -12.82 27.39 -9.04
N GLY A 825 -11.68 26.72 -9.21
CA GLY A 825 -11.57 25.59 -10.13
C GLY A 825 -12.44 24.41 -9.71
N THR A 826 -12.51 24.09 -8.40
CA THR A 826 -13.43 23.06 -7.90
C THR A 826 -14.89 23.45 -8.09
N ALA A 827 -15.25 24.73 -7.86
CA ALA A 827 -16.61 25.20 -8.12
C ALA A 827 -16.99 25.07 -9.60
N ILE A 828 -16.06 25.34 -10.52
CA ILE A 828 -16.26 25.14 -11.96
C ILE A 828 -16.43 23.65 -12.28
N ILE A 829 -15.52 22.79 -11.83
CA ILE A 829 -15.57 21.35 -12.09
C ILE A 829 -16.88 20.76 -11.57
N VAL A 830 -17.19 20.95 -10.29
CA VAL A 830 -18.39 20.39 -9.66
C VAL A 830 -19.65 21.05 -10.23
N GLY A 831 -19.61 22.35 -10.55
CA GLY A 831 -20.71 23.07 -11.19
C GLY A 831 -21.05 22.48 -12.57
N VAL A 832 -20.05 22.30 -13.44
CA VAL A 832 -20.22 21.67 -14.76
C VAL A 832 -20.72 20.23 -14.61
N MET A 833 -20.10 19.46 -13.71
CA MET A 833 -20.55 18.09 -13.44
C MET A 833 -22.00 18.05 -12.94
N LYS A 834 -22.45 19.01 -12.14
CA LYS A 834 -23.83 19.11 -11.65
C LYS A 834 -24.84 19.37 -12.77
N LEU A 835 -24.42 20.04 -13.85
CA LEU A 835 -25.24 20.24 -15.05
C LEU A 835 -25.37 18.96 -15.90
N LEU A 836 -24.36 18.09 -15.87
CA LEU A 836 -24.26 16.91 -16.74
C LEU A 836 -24.64 15.59 -16.05
N LEU A 837 -24.46 15.50 -14.73
CA LEU A 837 -24.51 14.27 -13.96
C LEU A 837 -25.33 14.44 -12.68
N LYS A 838 -25.88 13.34 -12.18
CA LYS A 838 -26.38 13.29 -10.79
C LYS A 838 -25.18 13.13 -9.87
N LEU A 839 -24.91 14.14 -9.04
CA LEU A 839 -23.77 14.11 -8.11
C LEU A 839 -24.14 13.54 -6.75
N ARG A 840 -25.33 13.83 -6.25
CA ARG A 840 -25.78 13.40 -4.92
C ARG A 840 -26.51 12.06 -5.00
N ILE A 841 -26.32 11.22 -3.98
CA ILE A 841 -27.12 10.00 -3.82
C ILE A 841 -28.58 10.34 -3.50
N PRO A 842 -29.54 9.43 -3.78
CA PRO A 842 -30.92 9.57 -3.32
C PRO A 842 -31.00 9.63 -1.79
N GLU A 843 -32.03 10.30 -1.27
CA GLU A 843 -32.21 10.51 0.17
C GLU A 843 -32.39 9.19 0.93
N GLU A 844 -33.10 8.24 0.33
CA GLU A 844 -33.29 6.90 0.90
C GLU A 844 -31.96 6.17 1.17
N HIS A 845 -30.97 6.36 0.30
CA HIS A 845 -29.65 5.74 0.44
C HIS A 845 -28.77 6.51 1.43
N GLU A 846 -28.95 7.83 1.52
CA GLU A 846 -28.23 8.68 2.48
C GLU A 846 -28.63 8.36 3.93
N VAL A 847 -29.92 8.08 4.14
CA VAL A 847 -30.45 7.65 5.44
C VAL A 847 -30.08 6.19 5.72
N GLY A 848 -30.32 5.29 4.75
CA GLY A 848 -30.17 3.84 4.94
C GLY A 848 -28.74 3.30 4.87
N GLY A 849 -27.75 4.14 4.52
CA GLY A 849 -26.35 3.74 4.39
C GLY A 849 -25.91 3.47 2.95
N VAL A 850 -24.72 3.96 2.60
CA VAL A 850 -24.22 3.99 1.23
C VAL A 850 -23.60 2.67 0.80
N ASP A 851 -23.03 1.91 1.74
CA ASP A 851 -22.25 0.69 1.46
C ASP A 851 -23.08 -0.36 0.69
N GLN A 852 -24.21 -0.76 1.27
CA GLN A 852 -25.07 -1.80 0.69
C GLN A 852 -25.70 -1.35 -0.64
N HIS A 853 -26.11 -0.08 -0.73
CA HIS A 853 -26.76 0.44 -1.94
C HIS A 853 -25.76 0.58 -3.10
N THR A 854 -24.59 1.14 -2.84
CA THR A 854 -23.60 1.48 -3.88
C THR A 854 -22.73 0.29 -4.24
N HIS A 855 -22.18 -0.40 -3.24
CA HIS A 855 -21.22 -1.48 -3.43
C HIS A 855 -21.86 -2.86 -3.26
N GLY A 856 -22.96 -2.98 -2.52
CA GLY A 856 -23.53 -4.30 -2.21
C GLY A 856 -22.73 -5.04 -1.14
N GLU A 857 -21.90 -4.31 -0.41
CA GLU A 857 -21.08 -4.79 0.69
C GLU A 857 -21.59 -4.19 2.01
N SER A 858 -21.31 -4.87 3.12
CA SER A 858 -21.67 -4.43 4.47
C SER A 858 -20.48 -4.64 5.40
N TYR A 859 -20.26 -3.70 6.32
CA TYR A 859 -19.20 -3.80 7.33
C TYR A 859 -19.45 -4.97 8.29
N HIS A 860 -20.69 -5.13 8.76
CA HIS A 860 -21.08 -6.28 9.55
C HIS A 860 -21.44 -7.42 8.62
N SER A 861 -20.77 -8.58 8.79
CA SER A 861 -21.31 -9.83 8.25
C SER A 861 -22.68 -10.05 8.88
N PRO A 862 -23.74 -10.40 8.11
CA PRO A 862 -24.95 -10.91 8.72
C PRO A 862 -24.52 -12.06 9.64
N VAL A 863 -25.01 -12.11 10.88
CA VAL A 863 -24.85 -13.30 11.72
C VAL A 863 -25.62 -14.41 11.03
N LYS A 864 -24.96 -15.10 10.10
CA LYS A 864 -25.56 -16.19 9.34
C LYS A 864 -25.64 -17.35 10.31
N GLN A 865 -26.86 -17.75 10.66
CA GLN A 865 -27.07 -18.93 11.48
C GLN A 865 -26.55 -20.14 10.70
N TYR A 866 -25.33 -20.57 11.02
CA TYR A 866 -24.79 -21.81 10.51
C TYR A 866 -25.73 -22.94 10.94
N PRO A 867 -26.17 -23.82 10.03
CA PRO A 867 -27.00 -24.95 10.40
C PRO A 867 -26.25 -25.75 11.48
N LYS A 868 -26.86 -25.87 12.67
CA LYS A 868 -26.31 -26.70 13.74
C LYS A 868 -26.10 -28.10 13.16
N ALA A 869 -24.90 -28.65 13.33
CA ALA A 869 -24.66 -30.05 13.07
C ALA A 869 -25.76 -30.84 13.80
N LYS A 870 -26.49 -31.70 13.08
CA LYS A 870 -27.47 -32.60 13.70
C LYS A 870 -26.71 -33.39 14.76
N SER A 871 -27.03 -33.16 16.03
CA SER A 871 -26.53 -34.00 17.11
C SER A 871 -26.91 -35.44 16.77
N SER A 872 -25.93 -36.28 16.47
CA SER A 872 -26.13 -37.71 16.58
C SER A 872 -26.55 -37.97 18.02
N ASP A 873 -27.70 -38.60 18.22
CA ASP A 873 -28.28 -38.95 19.51
C ASP A 873 -27.23 -39.52 20.47
N VAL A 874 -26.70 -38.67 21.35
CA VAL A 874 -26.11 -39.11 22.60
C VAL A 874 -27.20 -38.90 23.62
N SER A 875 -27.90 -39.98 23.95
CA SER A 875 -28.82 -40.02 25.07
C SER A 875 -28.07 -39.57 26.32
N GLU A 876 -28.37 -38.37 26.82
CA GLU A 876 -27.98 -37.91 28.14
C GLU A 876 -28.61 -38.85 29.18
N SER A 877 -27.82 -39.80 29.69
CA SER A 877 -28.14 -40.45 30.96
C SER A 877 -27.85 -39.44 32.07
N THR A 878 -28.90 -38.77 32.52
CA THR A 878 -28.91 -38.01 33.77
C THR A 878 -28.62 -38.94 34.95
N GLU A 879 -27.42 -38.87 35.50
CA GLU A 879 -27.17 -39.24 36.90
C GLU A 879 -26.74 -37.99 37.68
N GLN A 880 -27.66 -37.51 38.52
CA GLN A 880 -27.35 -36.56 39.58
C GLN A 880 -26.50 -37.27 40.66
N PRO A 881 -25.42 -36.66 41.18
CA PRO A 881 -24.81 -37.14 42.41
C PRO A 881 -25.69 -36.72 43.59
N SER A 882 -26.27 -37.70 44.28
CA SER A 882 -26.96 -37.49 45.56
C SER A 882 -25.97 -37.08 46.65
N GLU A 883 -26.28 -35.99 47.34
CA GLU A 883 -25.70 -35.63 48.63
C GLU A 883 -26.05 -36.70 49.68
N THR A 884 -25.04 -37.22 50.39
CA THR A 884 -25.19 -37.70 51.77
C THR A 884 -23.90 -37.52 52.55
N VAL A 885 -23.99 -36.65 53.56
CA VAL A 885 -23.22 -36.46 54.82
C VAL A 885 -21.71 -36.25 54.75
#